data_AF-A0A8T0C572-F1
#
_entry.id   AF-A0A8T0C572-F1
#
_cell.length_a   1.000
_cell.length_b   1.000
_cell.length_c   1.000
_cell.angle_alpha   90.00
_cell.angle_beta   90.00
_cell.angle_gamma   90.00
#
_symmetry.space_group_name_H-M   'P 1'
#
loop_
_entity.id
_entity.type
_entity.pdbx_description
1 polymer ?
#
loop_
_entity_poly.entity_id
_entity_poly.type
_entity_poly.pdbx_seq_one_letter_code
_entity_poly.pdbx_strand_id
1 'polypeptide(L)'
;MLKKGFDLSKVALPEVNFEELESRLATGNAVLFTGAGFSLDCTNISGGTPPLAKKLSHLFSEYISIPENDDLMYTSDIFMRYGNKLDILEILHQQYSLTEASDANVKICSIPWRRIYTTNYDNSVELAYGKNGKHIDSISLLHKTSDYIKSSRQVCVHINGSIKNAVEDDLDNKIKLTDSSYLSGDFFLNTEWRSVFNKDLDHCSAIVFVGYSLYDADITKILNENPAYAEKTYFITHAGASHQDTYKLSKYGYVSTIGTESFGNFISEITYQDESVLLPECFTQVVVSSEDANLDDHAARNLLLYGRYETQDVDTAIRSNFEIPYMFQRSVTKEICQTLKSKRHVLLQSELGNGKSVLMDQVASILSNEGLNVWKLTNFDANPCRDLDLLSLKGQHLLLIDDITGLADFFSYFAAVIPNNITLLLSDRTLNSFGNIKILSESNIDFSVYTLDKLADDEIVQVTSILEDQNMWKQYTGWPLERKKELFKNSYGEQLSNVLIGLLNSPDIKSRVRSLLSKLLSNDSYKKTLFAICLCDIFDVQKQSSYIADIAGNEDILKVSFRKEEAFKSLFQVGADNSIVSKSSILCLFIVNNYLSESYVVESCLEIMKRIDNSSLGHLRKLHSKLRTFHNVEKLIPQKQNALNNYFVHLKRNCIWLREHPHYWVQYAMCRLSFGDIVEAQEHLSSAYRFAQKKSNGYRTEHIDTQQARLYLMQSVELSNNAKASSQAFEYFDKAHKLLCSLEEDDHKYRQVIDYEKVYNELYEKLKKGKKVQFEYACREMLDAGQKLKDLALQTQRTRFLYISIDVLTTILEDILSKRP
;
A
#
# COMPACT_ATOMS: atom_id res chain seq x y z
N MET A 1 -17.96 -29.57 -54.27
CA MET A 1 -17.47 -28.84 -53.08
C MET A 1 -16.26 -29.55 -52.52
N LEU A 2 -15.06 -29.00 -52.74
CA LEU A 2 -13.84 -29.47 -52.08
C LEU A 2 -13.92 -29.04 -50.61
N LYS A 3 -14.05 -29.98 -49.68
CA LYS A 3 -13.85 -29.70 -48.25
C LYS A 3 -12.40 -29.22 -48.11
N LYS A 4 -12.19 -27.91 -47.90
CA LYS A 4 -10.90 -27.39 -47.41
C LYS A 4 -10.71 -28.02 -46.02
N GLY A 5 -9.94 -29.10 -45.95
CA GLY A 5 -9.57 -29.71 -44.67
C GLY A 5 -8.83 -28.69 -43.82
N PHE A 6 -9.27 -28.50 -42.59
CA PHE A 6 -8.55 -27.69 -41.62
C PHE A 6 -7.29 -28.47 -41.21
N ASP A 7 -6.14 -27.82 -41.26
CA ASP A 7 -4.86 -28.42 -40.91
C ASP A 7 -4.77 -28.61 -39.38
N LEU A 8 -4.98 -29.85 -38.93
CA LEU A 8 -4.98 -30.22 -37.52
C LEU A 8 -3.61 -30.04 -36.84
N SER A 9 -2.52 -29.94 -37.62
CA SER A 9 -1.19 -29.64 -37.05
C SER A 9 -1.12 -28.24 -36.43
N LYS A 10 -1.99 -27.31 -36.86
CA LYS A 10 -2.13 -25.97 -36.25
C LYS A 10 -2.82 -25.97 -34.88
N VAL A 11 -3.36 -27.11 -34.47
CA VAL A 11 -4.03 -27.32 -33.17
C VAL A 11 -3.23 -28.28 -32.29
N ALA A 12 -1.98 -28.59 -32.69
CA ALA A 12 -1.10 -29.41 -31.89
C ALA A 12 -0.87 -28.74 -30.53
N LEU A 13 -1.00 -29.53 -29.47
CA LEU A 13 -0.80 -29.07 -28.11
C LEU A 13 0.70 -28.87 -27.87
N PRO A 14 1.11 -27.80 -27.17
CA PRO A 14 2.49 -27.65 -26.75
C PRO A 14 2.89 -28.83 -25.85
N GLU A 15 4.04 -29.44 -26.15
CA GLU A 15 4.56 -30.55 -25.35
C GLU A 15 4.95 -30.08 -23.94
N VAL A 16 4.73 -30.95 -22.96
CA VAL A 16 5.11 -30.70 -21.57
C VAL A 16 6.59 -30.99 -21.40
N ASN A 17 7.37 -29.98 -21.01
CA ASN A 17 8.73 -30.20 -20.56
C ASN A 17 8.72 -30.71 -19.10
N PHE A 18 8.93 -32.02 -18.94
CA PHE A 18 8.92 -32.67 -17.64
C PHE A 18 10.15 -32.35 -16.77
N GLU A 19 11.31 -32.04 -17.37
CA GLU A 19 12.50 -31.61 -16.60
C GLU A 19 12.25 -30.25 -15.94
N GLU A 20 11.60 -29.33 -16.66
CA GLU A 20 11.21 -28.03 -16.11
C GLU A 20 10.13 -28.18 -15.02
N LEU A 21 9.17 -29.08 -15.22
CA LEU A 21 8.16 -29.38 -14.20
C LEU A 21 8.79 -29.99 -12.94
N GLU A 22 9.74 -30.92 -13.09
CA GLU A 22 10.50 -31.51 -11.98
C GLU A 22 11.23 -30.42 -11.18
N SER A 23 11.98 -29.55 -11.87
CA SER A 23 12.70 -28.43 -11.25
C SER A 23 11.76 -27.54 -10.43
N ARG A 24 10.57 -27.22 -10.96
CA ARG A 24 9.56 -26.43 -10.27
C ARG A 24 8.97 -27.15 -9.06
N LEU A 25 8.70 -28.45 -9.17
CA LEU A 25 8.13 -29.27 -8.10
C LEU A 25 9.12 -29.51 -6.97
N ALA A 26 10.42 -29.60 -7.26
CA ALA A 26 11.49 -29.79 -6.27
C ALA A 26 11.66 -28.61 -5.28
N THR A 27 10.99 -27.48 -5.53
CA THR A 27 11.14 -26.23 -4.74
C THR A 27 10.31 -26.14 -3.46
N GLY A 28 9.33 -27.00 -3.21
CA GLY A 28 8.39 -26.82 -2.06
C GLY A 28 7.13 -26.08 -2.40
N ASN A 29 7.15 -25.33 -3.49
CA ASN A 29 6.28 -24.16 -3.63
C ASN A 29 5.25 -24.32 -4.77
N ALA A 30 4.96 -25.54 -5.20
CA ALA A 30 3.94 -25.80 -6.21
C ALA A 30 2.54 -25.91 -5.57
N VAL A 31 1.51 -25.52 -6.32
CA VAL A 31 0.09 -25.66 -5.91
C VAL A 31 -0.51 -26.87 -6.61
N LEU A 32 -1.16 -27.74 -5.84
CA LEU A 32 -1.91 -28.87 -6.38
C LEU A 32 -3.40 -28.53 -6.40
N PHE A 33 -4.04 -28.76 -7.53
CA PHE A 33 -5.48 -28.60 -7.69
C PHE A 33 -6.09 -29.91 -8.17
N THR A 34 -7.02 -30.48 -7.40
CA THR A 34 -7.62 -31.79 -7.71
C THR A 34 -9.09 -31.66 -8.11
N GLY A 35 -9.47 -32.47 -9.09
CA GLY A 35 -10.85 -32.66 -9.54
C GLY A 35 -11.30 -34.11 -9.44
N ALA A 36 -12.52 -34.40 -9.89
CA ALA A 36 -13.14 -35.71 -9.70
C ALA A 36 -12.32 -36.88 -10.29
N GLY A 37 -11.52 -36.62 -11.33
CA GLY A 37 -10.62 -37.62 -11.91
C GLY A 37 -9.46 -38.02 -10.99
N PHE A 38 -9.11 -37.23 -9.97
CA PHE A 38 -8.12 -37.60 -8.96
C PHE A 38 -8.61 -38.76 -8.08
N SER A 39 -9.90 -38.77 -7.73
CA SER A 39 -10.48 -39.75 -6.82
C SER A 39 -10.98 -41.02 -7.51
N LEU A 40 -10.96 -41.09 -8.85
CA LEU A 40 -11.64 -42.13 -9.64
C LEU A 40 -11.22 -43.56 -9.25
N ASP A 41 -9.94 -43.75 -8.93
CA ASP A 41 -9.36 -45.06 -8.58
C ASP A 41 -9.34 -45.32 -7.06
N CYS A 42 -10.00 -44.47 -6.26
CA CYS A 42 -10.17 -44.68 -4.83
C CYS A 42 -11.31 -45.66 -4.52
N THR A 43 -11.29 -46.23 -3.31
CA THR A 43 -12.36 -47.12 -2.83
C THR A 43 -13.27 -46.38 -1.85
N ASN A 44 -14.58 -46.39 -2.10
CA ASN A 44 -15.61 -45.83 -1.22
C ASN A 44 -16.09 -46.84 -0.17
N ILE A 45 -16.87 -46.37 0.82
CA ILE A 45 -17.43 -47.23 1.88
C ILE A 45 -18.34 -48.35 1.36
N SER A 46 -18.84 -48.24 0.14
CA SER A 46 -19.66 -49.26 -0.53
C SER A 46 -18.81 -50.31 -1.26
N GLY A 47 -17.47 -50.23 -1.18
CA GLY A 47 -16.53 -51.13 -1.86
C GLY A 47 -16.39 -50.89 -3.36
N GLY A 48 -16.95 -49.79 -3.88
CA GLY A 48 -16.85 -49.38 -5.28
C GLY A 48 -15.98 -48.14 -5.47
N THR A 49 -15.97 -47.62 -6.69
CA THR A 49 -15.28 -46.36 -7.02
C THR A 49 -16.25 -45.17 -6.96
N PRO A 50 -15.78 -43.97 -6.56
CA PRO A 50 -16.63 -42.78 -6.53
C PRO A 50 -17.09 -42.41 -7.96
N PRO A 51 -18.38 -42.13 -8.16
CA PRO A 51 -18.92 -41.83 -9.48
C PRO A 51 -18.49 -40.43 -9.95
N LEU A 52 -18.25 -40.29 -11.27
CA LEU A 52 -18.19 -38.98 -11.92
C LEU A 52 -19.59 -38.38 -12.06
N ALA A 53 -19.68 -37.08 -12.38
CA ALA A 53 -20.92 -36.33 -12.42
C ALA A 53 -22.05 -37.00 -13.23
N LYS A 54 -21.76 -37.57 -14.41
CA LYS A 54 -22.75 -38.28 -15.23
C LYS A 54 -23.35 -39.48 -14.51
N LYS A 55 -22.50 -40.33 -13.92
CA LYS A 55 -22.95 -41.52 -13.20
C LYS A 55 -23.71 -41.17 -11.93
N LEU A 56 -23.31 -40.10 -11.24
CA LEU A 56 -24.08 -39.57 -10.10
C LEU A 56 -25.46 -39.06 -10.56
N SER A 57 -25.53 -38.39 -11.70
CA SER A 57 -26.79 -37.92 -12.29
C SER A 57 -27.73 -39.09 -12.61
N HIS A 58 -27.20 -40.20 -13.14
CA HIS A 58 -27.97 -41.42 -13.38
C HIS A 58 -28.48 -42.04 -12.07
N LEU A 59 -27.64 -42.09 -11.02
CA LEU A 59 -28.05 -42.56 -9.69
C LEU A 59 -29.19 -41.71 -9.11
N PHE A 60 -29.10 -40.39 -9.24
CA PHE A 60 -30.18 -39.49 -8.83
C PHE A 60 -31.44 -39.71 -9.64
N SER A 61 -31.34 -39.80 -10.97
CA SER A 61 -32.48 -40.09 -11.86
C SER A 61 -33.19 -41.39 -11.47
N GLU A 62 -32.43 -42.45 -11.22
CA GLU A 62 -32.97 -43.75 -10.80
C GLU A 62 -33.67 -43.65 -9.44
N TYR A 63 -33.04 -43.00 -8.46
CA TYR A 63 -33.58 -42.88 -7.10
C TYR A 63 -34.92 -42.14 -7.08
N ILE A 64 -35.04 -41.03 -7.80
CA ILE A 64 -36.30 -40.26 -7.89
C ILE A 64 -37.23 -40.71 -9.03
N SER A 65 -36.88 -41.79 -9.73
CA SER A 65 -37.67 -42.40 -10.82
C SER A 65 -38.01 -41.44 -11.98
N ILE A 66 -37.04 -40.63 -12.41
CA ILE A 66 -37.13 -39.80 -13.62
C ILE A 66 -36.30 -40.40 -14.76
N PRO A 67 -36.50 -39.96 -16.02
CA PRO A 67 -35.64 -40.38 -17.12
C PRO A 67 -34.16 -40.11 -16.83
N GLU A 68 -33.32 -41.04 -17.24
CA GLU A 68 -31.86 -40.93 -17.16
C GLU A 68 -31.39 -39.65 -17.88
N ASN A 69 -30.54 -38.88 -17.20
CA ASN A 69 -29.99 -37.63 -17.73
C ASN A 69 -28.52 -37.51 -17.36
N ASP A 70 -27.68 -37.06 -18.29
CA ASP A 70 -26.25 -36.84 -18.08
C ASP A 70 -25.93 -35.56 -17.30
N ASP A 71 -26.89 -34.65 -17.18
CA ASP A 71 -26.74 -33.35 -16.52
C ASP A 71 -27.04 -33.45 -15.01
N LEU A 72 -25.95 -33.51 -14.23
CA LEU A 72 -26.02 -33.56 -12.77
C LEU A 72 -26.68 -32.31 -12.17
N MET A 73 -26.49 -31.13 -12.76
CA MET A 73 -27.06 -29.89 -12.18
C MET A 73 -28.57 -29.92 -12.29
N TYR A 74 -29.10 -30.40 -13.42
CA TYR A 74 -30.53 -30.62 -13.64
C TYR A 74 -31.12 -31.66 -12.67
N THR A 75 -30.51 -32.85 -12.59
CA THR A 75 -31.04 -33.92 -11.72
C THR A 75 -30.96 -33.54 -10.25
N SER A 76 -29.89 -32.84 -9.84
CA SER A 76 -29.73 -32.34 -8.48
C SER A 76 -30.75 -31.24 -8.13
N ASP A 77 -31.06 -30.31 -9.05
CA ASP A 77 -32.08 -29.27 -8.81
C ASP A 77 -33.47 -29.90 -8.64
N ILE A 78 -33.82 -30.91 -9.44
CA ILE A 78 -35.07 -31.65 -9.28
C ILE A 78 -35.09 -32.39 -7.95
N PHE A 79 -34.03 -33.11 -7.60
CA PHE A 79 -33.96 -33.86 -6.36
C PHE A 79 -34.05 -32.93 -5.15
N MET A 80 -33.32 -31.81 -5.16
CA MET A 80 -33.36 -30.81 -4.08
C MET A 80 -34.73 -30.14 -3.91
N ARG A 81 -35.50 -29.96 -5.00
CA ARG A 81 -36.83 -29.32 -4.94
C ARG A 81 -37.97 -30.27 -4.60
N TYR A 82 -37.91 -31.51 -5.10
CA TYR A 82 -39.04 -32.43 -5.08
C TYR A 82 -38.78 -33.73 -4.32
N GLY A 83 -37.53 -34.04 -3.99
CA GLY A 83 -37.16 -35.20 -3.17
C GLY A 83 -36.74 -34.82 -1.76
N ASN A 84 -36.19 -35.80 -1.05
CA ASN A 84 -35.70 -35.63 0.32
C ASN A 84 -34.20 -35.32 0.33
N LYS A 85 -33.81 -34.20 0.96
CA LYS A 85 -32.41 -33.78 1.07
C LYS A 85 -31.55 -34.75 1.88
N LEU A 86 -32.14 -35.43 2.88
CA LEU A 86 -31.42 -36.45 3.66
C LEU A 86 -30.99 -37.63 2.78
N ASP A 87 -31.83 -38.02 1.81
CA ASP A 87 -31.52 -39.10 0.89
C ASP A 87 -30.39 -38.70 -0.07
N ILE A 88 -30.37 -37.44 -0.53
CA ILE A 88 -29.26 -36.89 -1.32
C ILE A 88 -27.96 -36.99 -0.51
N LEU A 89 -27.99 -36.52 0.73
CA LEU A 89 -26.83 -36.55 1.62
C LEU A 89 -26.35 -37.98 1.89
N GLU A 90 -27.27 -38.93 2.09
CA GLU A 90 -26.94 -40.34 2.27
C GLU A 90 -26.27 -40.92 1.02
N ILE A 91 -26.80 -40.67 -0.18
CA ILE A 91 -26.18 -41.10 -1.44
C ILE A 91 -24.78 -40.51 -1.58
N LEU A 92 -24.62 -39.21 -1.31
CA LEU A 92 -23.31 -38.55 -1.37
C LEU A 92 -22.33 -39.17 -0.36
N HIS A 93 -22.75 -39.45 0.87
CA HIS A 93 -21.92 -40.14 1.86
C HIS A 93 -21.52 -41.54 1.41
N GLN A 94 -22.45 -42.35 0.88
CA GLN A 94 -22.17 -43.70 0.40
C GLN A 94 -21.18 -43.73 -0.76
N GLN A 95 -21.25 -42.73 -1.64
CA GLN A 95 -20.46 -42.70 -2.87
C GLN A 95 -19.11 -41.99 -2.71
N TYR A 96 -19.02 -40.94 -1.88
CA TYR A 96 -17.82 -40.08 -1.75
C TYR A 96 -17.11 -40.19 -0.40
N SER A 97 -17.64 -40.92 0.60
CA SER A 97 -16.84 -41.25 1.78
C SER A 97 -15.88 -42.36 1.41
N LEU A 98 -14.59 -42.05 1.31
CA LEU A 98 -13.56 -42.97 0.87
C LEU A 98 -12.95 -43.70 2.08
N THR A 99 -12.64 -44.98 1.89
CA THR A 99 -11.93 -45.82 2.86
C THR A 99 -10.46 -45.97 2.48
N GLU A 100 -10.14 -45.92 1.18
CA GLU A 100 -8.78 -46.12 0.69
C GLU A 100 -8.47 -45.21 -0.50
N ALA A 101 -7.37 -44.46 -0.38
CA ALA A 101 -6.77 -43.72 -1.49
C ALA A 101 -5.91 -44.65 -2.36
N SER A 102 -5.91 -44.39 -3.67
CA SER A 102 -5.08 -45.14 -4.64
C SER A 102 -3.59 -44.87 -4.44
N ASP A 103 -2.75 -45.78 -4.91
CA ASP A 103 -1.28 -45.62 -4.86
C ASP A 103 -0.82 -44.35 -5.60
N ALA A 104 -1.51 -43.97 -6.68
CA ALA A 104 -1.25 -42.74 -7.41
C ALA A 104 -1.49 -41.50 -6.53
N ASN A 105 -2.61 -41.46 -5.79
CA ASN A 105 -2.90 -40.34 -4.88
C ASN A 105 -1.83 -40.24 -3.79
N VAL A 106 -1.45 -41.37 -3.18
CA VAL A 106 -0.41 -41.43 -2.15
C VAL A 106 0.91 -40.88 -2.67
N LYS A 107 1.35 -41.31 -3.86
CA LYS A 107 2.57 -40.80 -4.51
C LYS A 107 2.50 -39.31 -4.83
N ILE A 108 1.39 -38.82 -5.40
CA ILE A 108 1.23 -37.39 -5.70
C ILE A 108 1.28 -36.54 -4.43
N CYS A 109 0.68 -37.01 -3.33
CA CYS A 109 0.68 -36.35 -2.03
C CYS A 109 1.96 -36.59 -1.20
N SER A 110 2.98 -37.27 -1.76
CA SER A 110 4.23 -37.58 -1.04
C SER A 110 5.20 -36.41 -0.96
N ILE A 111 5.11 -35.44 -1.88
CA ILE A 111 5.94 -34.23 -1.88
C ILE A 111 5.27 -33.09 -1.08
N PRO A 112 6.05 -32.09 -0.61
CA PRO A 112 5.52 -30.82 -0.14
C PRO A 112 4.78 -30.09 -1.27
N TRP A 113 3.58 -29.61 -0.96
CA TRP A 113 2.83 -28.70 -1.81
C TRP A 113 2.65 -27.40 -1.04
N ARG A 114 2.74 -26.24 -1.70
CA ARG A 114 2.43 -24.94 -1.08
C ARG A 114 1.04 -24.95 -0.45
N ARG A 115 0.07 -25.43 -1.23
CA ARG A 115 -1.32 -25.63 -0.81
C ARG A 115 -2.01 -26.60 -1.75
N ILE A 116 -3.04 -27.26 -1.24
CA ILE A 116 -3.91 -28.13 -2.03
C ILE A 116 -5.30 -27.50 -2.09
N TYR A 117 -5.81 -27.39 -3.31
CA TYR A 117 -7.18 -26.98 -3.59
C TYR A 117 -7.92 -28.16 -4.21
N THR A 118 -9.16 -28.38 -3.81
CA THR A 118 -9.98 -29.43 -4.40
C THR A 118 -11.39 -28.95 -4.64
N THR A 119 -11.97 -29.46 -5.73
CA THR A 119 -13.40 -29.32 -6.03
C THR A 119 -14.18 -30.58 -5.67
N ASN A 120 -13.51 -31.58 -5.10
CA ASN A 120 -14.12 -32.84 -4.71
C ASN A 120 -14.73 -32.72 -3.31
N TYR A 121 -15.82 -33.45 -3.12
CA TYR A 121 -16.48 -33.57 -1.82
C TYR A 121 -15.81 -34.62 -0.91
N ASP A 122 -15.12 -35.57 -1.54
CA ASP A 122 -14.50 -36.73 -0.90
C ASP A 122 -13.25 -36.37 -0.07
N ASN A 123 -12.73 -37.37 0.65
CA ASN A 123 -11.56 -37.27 1.53
C ASN A 123 -10.29 -37.93 0.93
N SER A 124 -10.14 -37.95 -0.40
CA SER A 124 -9.03 -38.64 -1.08
C SER A 124 -7.66 -38.07 -0.72
N VAL A 125 -7.54 -36.74 -0.64
CA VAL A 125 -6.28 -36.04 -0.29
C VAL A 125 -5.89 -36.34 1.15
N GLU A 126 -6.85 -36.30 2.07
CA GLU A 126 -6.65 -36.55 3.50
C GLU A 126 -6.16 -37.98 3.75
N LEU A 127 -6.77 -38.96 3.08
CA LEU A 127 -6.34 -40.36 3.15
C LEU A 127 -4.94 -40.56 2.59
N ALA A 128 -4.62 -39.91 1.46
CA ALA A 128 -3.30 -39.98 0.85
C ALA A 128 -2.21 -39.39 1.77
N TYR A 129 -2.47 -38.25 2.40
CA TYR A 129 -1.58 -37.66 3.40
C TYR A 129 -1.42 -38.55 4.63
N GLY A 130 -2.53 -39.13 5.13
CA GLY A 130 -2.52 -40.07 6.24
C GLY A 130 -1.65 -41.31 5.96
N LYS A 131 -1.75 -41.89 4.76
CA LYS A 131 -0.90 -43.01 4.32
C LYS A 131 0.60 -42.62 4.25
N ASN A 132 0.90 -41.36 3.95
CA ASN A 132 2.27 -40.82 3.98
C ASN A 132 2.76 -40.44 5.39
N GLY A 133 1.97 -40.69 6.44
CA GLY A 133 2.31 -40.30 7.82
C GLY A 133 2.31 -38.78 8.04
N LYS A 134 1.63 -38.02 7.18
CA LYS A 134 1.54 -36.56 7.24
C LYS A 134 0.14 -36.12 7.70
N HIS A 135 0.09 -35.00 8.42
CA HIS A 135 -1.17 -34.37 8.79
C HIS A 135 -1.54 -33.29 7.78
N ILE A 136 -2.83 -33.17 7.46
CA ILE A 136 -3.39 -32.10 6.64
C ILE A 136 -4.72 -31.63 7.22
N ASP A 137 -4.91 -30.32 7.32
CA ASP A 137 -6.18 -29.72 7.71
C ASP A 137 -7.10 -29.63 6.49
N SER A 138 -8.28 -30.22 6.60
CA SER A 138 -9.33 -30.15 5.58
C SER A 138 -10.31 -29.06 5.95
N ILE A 139 -10.48 -28.07 5.08
CA ILE A 139 -11.31 -26.89 5.34
C ILE A 139 -12.17 -26.52 4.15
N SER A 140 -13.21 -25.73 4.42
CA SER A 140 -14.05 -25.08 3.42
C SER A 140 -13.82 -23.57 3.38
N LEU A 141 -14.36 -22.91 2.37
CA LEU A 141 -14.30 -21.45 2.19
C LEU A 141 -14.94 -20.63 3.33
N LEU A 142 -15.73 -21.27 4.21
CA LEU A 142 -16.33 -20.63 5.39
C LEU A 142 -15.37 -20.50 6.57
N HIS A 143 -14.26 -21.25 6.56
CA HIS A 143 -13.26 -21.19 7.61
C HIS A 143 -12.45 -19.90 7.48
N LYS A 144 -12.13 -19.26 8.59
CA LYS A 144 -11.31 -18.05 8.60
C LYS A 144 -9.87 -18.39 8.19
N THR A 145 -9.33 -17.66 7.22
CA THR A 145 -7.97 -17.89 6.69
C THR A 145 -6.92 -17.82 7.81
N SER A 146 -7.08 -16.84 8.69
CA SER A 146 -6.16 -16.61 9.81
C SER A 146 -6.11 -17.74 10.84
N ASP A 147 -7.03 -18.70 10.88
CA ASP A 147 -6.93 -19.84 11.83
C ASP A 147 -6.04 -20.98 11.30
N TYR A 148 -5.88 -21.05 9.98
CA TYR A 148 -5.24 -22.18 9.29
C TYR A 148 -3.90 -21.83 8.66
N ILE A 149 -3.73 -20.58 8.19
CA ILE A 149 -2.49 -20.17 7.49
C ILE A 149 -1.37 -19.80 8.49
N LYS A 150 -1.69 -19.48 9.75
CA LYS A 150 -0.73 -19.01 10.79
C LYS A 150 0.37 -20.01 11.19
N SER A 151 0.22 -21.29 10.90
CA SER A 151 0.89 -22.35 11.68
C SER A 151 1.74 -23.34 10.87
N SER A 152 2.22 -22.97 9.68
CA SER A 152 2.94 -23.87 8.76
C SER A 152 2.23 -25.22 8.57
N ARG A 153 0.90 -25.24 8.73
CA ARG A 153 0.08 -26.44 8.61
C ARG A 153 -0.23 -26.64 7.14
N GLN A 154 -0.15 -27.89 6.70
CA GLN A 154 -0.62 -28.23 5.37
C GLN A 154 -2.15 -28.14 5.35
N VAL A 155 -2.71 -27.49 4.33
CA VAL A 155 -4.14 -27.26 4.21
C VAL A 155 -4.65 -27.77 2.86
N CYS A 156 -5.77 -28.49 2.89
CA CYS A 156 -6.60 -28.82 1.74
C CYS A 156 -7.87 -27.97 1.78
N VAL A 157 -8.06 -27.11 0.78
CA VAL A 157 -9.24 -26.24 0.67
C VAL A 157 -10.26 -26.86 -0.27
N HIS A 158 -11.40 -27.28 0.28
CA HIS A 158 -12.55 -27.77 -0.46
C HIS A 158 -13.40 -26.59 -0.96
N ILE A 159 -13.19 -26.20 -2.21
CA ILE A 159 -13.84 -25.05 -2.84
C ILE A 159 -15.35 -25.28 -2.98
N ASN A 160 -15.75 -26.51 -3.28
CA ASN A 160 -17.15 -26.89 -3.45
C ASN A 160 -17.78 -27.48 -2.17
N GLY A 161 -17.07 -27.41 -1.03
CA GLY A 161 -17.47 -28.05 0.22
C GLY A 161 -16.99 -29.49 0.35
N SER A 162 -17.16 -30.06 1.54
CA SER A 162 -16.82 -31.44 1.87
C SER A 162 -18.06 -32.15 2.40
N ILE A 163 -18.22 -33.43 2.07
CA ILE A 163 -19.27 -34.27 2.66
C ILE A 163 -18.90 -34.73 4.09
N LYS A 164 -17.65 -34.56 4.52
CA LYS A 164 -17.22 -34.97 5.86
C LYS A 164 -17.96 -34.15 6.93
N ASN A 165 -18.77 -34.83 7.76
CA ASN A 165 -19.64 -34.22 8.77
C ASN A 165 -20.69 -33.24 8.21
N ALA A 166 -21.06 -33.37 6.93
CA ALA A 166 -22.10 -32.54 6.33
C ALA A 166 -23.48 -32.86 6.94
N VAL A 167 -24.32 -31.84 7.05
CA VAL A 167 -25.72 -31.95 7.48
C VAL A 167 -26.68 -31.46 6.38
N GLU A 168 -27.98 -31.68 6.55
CA GLU A 168 -29.00 -31.33 5.54
C GLU A 168 -28.92 -29.87 5.06
N ASP A 169 -28.77 -28.93 6.00
CA ASP A 169 -28.67 -27.49 5.72
C ASP A 169 -27.41 -27.10 4.92
N ASP A 170 -26.38 -27.96 4.91
CA ASP A 170 -25.13 -27.70 4.19
C ASP A 170 -25.30 -27.83 2.67
N LEU A 171 -26.31 -28.56 2.20
CA LEU A 171 -26.62 -28.71 0.77
C LEU A 171 -27.11 -27.41 0.13
N ASP A 172 -27.64 -26.47 0.93
CA ASP A 172 -28.12 -25.18 0.42
C ASP A 172 -27.00 -24.14 0.31
N ASN A 173 -26.03 -24.16 1.24
CA ASN A 173 -25.09 -23.05 1.44
C ASN A 173 -23.60 -23.42 1.45
N LYS A 174 -23.24 -24.70 1.67
CA LYS A 174 -21.83 -25.13 1.80
C LYS A 174 -21.35 -26.05 0.67
N ILE A 175 -22.26 -26.85 0.10
CA ILE A 175 -21.94 -27.86 -0.93
C ILE A 175 -22.50 -27.40 -2.28
N LYS A 176 -21.64 -27.25 -3.31
CA LYS A 176 -22.05 -26.75 -4.63
C LYS A 176 -22.58 -27.85 -5.57
N LEU A 177 -23.87 -28.16 -5.50
CA LEU A 177 -24.49 -29.25 -6.30
C LEU A 177 -25.41 -28.80 -7.45
N THR A 178 -26.05 -27.63 -7.36
CA THR A 178 -27.07 -27.15 -8.32
C THR A 178 -26.66 -25.87 -9.07
N ASP A 179 -27.28 -25.54 -10.20
CA ASP A 179 -27.07 -24.27 -10.92
C ASP A 179 -27.17 -23.05 -10.02
N SER A 180 -28.17 -23.01 -9.14
CA SER A 180 -28.36 -21.90 -8.20
C SER A 180 -27.18 -21.75 -7.22
N SER A 181 -26.59 -22.86 -6.77
CA SER A 181 -25.40 -22.84 -5.91
C SER A 181 -24.15 -22.36 -6.67
N TYR A 182 -24.01 -22.66 -7.96
CA TYR A 182 -22.92 -22.14 -8.80
C TYR A 182 -23.14 -20.67 -9.21
N LEU A 183 -24.38 -20.24 -9.41
CA LEU A 183 -24.76 -18.85 -9.73
C LEU A 183 -24.68 -17.90 -8.54
N SER A 184 -24.75 -18.43 -7.31
CA SER A 184 -24.34 -17.70 -6.09
C SER A 184 -22.83 -17.43 -6.02
N GLY A 185 -22.08 -17.71 -7.10
CA GLY A 185 -20.62 -17.71 -7.30
C GLY A 185 -19.85 -16.45 -6.92
N ASP A 186 -20.52 -15.40 -6.49
CA ASP A 186 -19.88 -14.34 -5.71
C ASP A 186 -19.30 -14.87 -4.37
N PHE A 187 -19.68 -16.08 -3.92
CA PHE A 187 -19.19 -16.64 -2.65
C PHE A 187 -17.67 -16.83 -2.61
N PHE A 188 -17.04 -17.51 -3.58
CA PHE A 188 -15.56 -17.65 -3.58
C PHE A 188 -14.91 -16.28 -3.75
N LEU A 189 -15.43 -15.47 -4.69
CA LEU A 189 -14.87 -14.16 -5.02
C LEU A 189 -14.97 -13.11 -3.89
N ASN A 190 -15.86 -13.33 -2.92
CA ASN A 190 -16.07 -12.46 -1.76
C ASN A 190 -15.48 -13.02 -0.45
N THR A 191 -14.82 -14.18 -0.49
CA THR A 191 -14.14 -14.74 0.69
C THR A 191 -12.70 -14.25 0.83
N GLU A 192 -12.17 -14.24 2.05
CA GLU A 192 -10.74 -14.02 2.32
C GLU A 192 -9.85 -15.04 1.57
N TRP A 193 -10.37 -16.24 1.32
CA TRP A 193 -9.69 -17.31 0.58
C TRP A 193 -9.35 -16.94 -0.86
N ARG A 194 -10.07 -15.99 -1.50
CA ARG A 194 -9.69 -15.48 -2.83
C ARG A 194 -8.32 -14.83 -2.81
N SER A 195 -8.07 -13.95 -1.83
CA SER A 195 -6.79 -13.23 -1.72
C SER A 195 -5.65 -14.24 -1.56
N VAL A 196 -5.88 -15.24 -0.70
CA VAL A 196 -4.95 -16.33 -0.45
C VAL A 196 -4.70 -17.17 -1.71
N PHE A 197 -5.75 -17.56 -2.42
CA PHE A 197 -5.66 -18.34 -3.66
C PHE A 197 -4.90 -17.59 -4.77
N ASN A 198 -5.27 -16.33 -5.02
CA ASN A 198 -4.56 -15.51 -6.00
C ASN A 198 -3.08 -15.39 -5.66
N LYS A 199 -2.74 -15.19 -4.38
CA LYS A 199 -1.34 -15.07 -3.95
C LYS A 199 -0.59 -16.39 -4.04
N ASP A 200 -1.25 -17.51 -3.79
CA ASP A 200 -0.66 -18.82 -4.06
C ASP A 200 -0.35 -19.00 -5.54
N LEU A 201 -1.28 -18.64 -6.43
CA LEU A 201 -1.07 -18.73 -7.88
C LEU A 201 -0.02 -17.73 -8.37
N ASP A 202 0.02 -16.50 -7.83
CA ASP A 202 1.03 -15.49 -8.16
C ASP A 202 2.44 -16.04 -7.89
N HIS A 203 2.61 -16.71 -6.75
CA HIS A 203 3.92 -16.97 -6.18
C HIS A 203 4.37 -18.43 -6.22
N CYS A 204 3.51 -19.35 -6.66
CA CYS A 204 3.90 -20.74 -6.81
C CYS A 204 4.91 -20.94 -7.96
N SER A 205 5.74 -21.97 -7.82
CA SER A 205 6.66 -22.43 -8.88
C SER A 205 5.91 -23.10 -10.04
N ALA A 206 4.84 -23.84 -9.73
CA ALA A 206 3.95 -24.48 -10.70
C ALA A 206 2.52 -24.60 -10.15
N ILE A 207 1.55 -24.58 -11.06
CA ILE A 207 0.13 -24.86 -10.80
C ILE A 207 -0.18 -26.20 -11.48
N VAL A 208 -0.48 -27.23 -10.70
CA VAL A 208 -0.71 -28.58 -11.22
C VAL A 208 -2.17 -28.98 -11.01
N PHE A 209 -2.92 -29.08 -12.09
CA PHE A 209 -4.28 -29.61 -12.09
C PHE A 209 -4.26 -31.11 -12.37
N VAL A 210 -4.85 -31.92 -11.48
CA VAL A 210 -4.93 -33.38 -11.66
C VAL A 210 -6.39 -33.82 -11.69
N GLY A 211 -6.79 -34.45 -12.79
CA GLY A 211 -8.15 -34.97 -12.95
C GLY A 211 -9.25 -33.89 -12.95
N TYR A 212 -8.93 -32.69 -13.43
CA TYR A 212 -9.82 -31.53 -13.41
C TYR A 212 -10.10 -30.98 -14.82
N SER A 213 -11.35 -30.61 -15.10
CA SER A 213 -11.84 -30.23 -16.43
C SER A 213 -12.19 -28.73 -16.59
N LEU A 214 -11.79 -27.88 -15.63
CA LEU A 214 -12.07 -26.44 -15.60
C LEU A 214 -13.54 -26.11 -15.88
N TYR A 215 -14.46 -26.67 -15.08
CA TYR A 215 -15.88 -26.35 -15.16
C TYR A 215 -16.27 -25.16 -14.25
N ASP A 216 -15.50 -24.89 -13.19
CA ASP A 216 -15.77 -23.76 -12.29
C ASP A 216 -15.45 -22.42 -12.96
N ALA A 217 -16.44 -21.53 -12.97
CA ALA A 217 -16.36 -20.22 -13.63
C ALA A 217 -15.42 -19.25 -12.91
N ASP A 218 -15.30 -19.32 -11.58
CA ASP A 218 -14.45 -18.42 -10.78
C ASP A 218 -12.97 -18.73 -11.04
N ILE A 219 -12.62 -20.01 -11.02
CA ILE A 219 -11.25 -20.46 -11.34
C ILE A 219 -10.90 -20.12 -12.80
N THR A 220 -11.82 -20.37 -13.73
CA THR A 220 -11.64 -20.03 -15.15
C THR A 220 -11.46 -18.52 -15.35
N LYS A 221 -12.21 -17.70 -14.62
CA LYS A 221 -12.10 -16.23 -14.64
C LYS A 221 -10.73 -15.77 -14.14
N ILE A 222 -10.24 -16.31 -13.02
CA ILE A 222 -8.93 -15.97 -12.45
C ILE A 222 -7.80 -16.31 -13.43
N LEU A 223 -7.84 -17.48 -14.06
CA LEU A 223 -6.84 -17.87 -15.06
C LEU A 223 -6.91 -16.99 -16.32
N ASN A 224 -8.11 -16.58 -16.77
CA ASN A 224 -8.27 -15.66 -17.91
C ASN A 224 -7.77 -14.24 -17.60
N GLU A 225 -7.99 -13.75 -16.39
CA GLU A 225 -7.53 -12.43 -15.95
C GLU A 225 -6.00 -12.35 -15.84
N ASN A 226 -5.31 -13.50 -15.73
CA ASN A 226 -3.86 -13.60 -15.56
C ASN A 226 -3.20 -14.53 -16.59
N PRO A 227 -3.06 -14.11 -17.86
CA PRO A 227 -2.52 -14.96 -18.93
C PRO A 227 -1.11 -15.51 -18.67
N ALA A 228 -0.30 -14.81 -17.86
CA ALA A 228 1.05 -15.24 -17.49
C ALA A 228 1.08 -16.57 -16.70
N TYR A 229 -0.02 -16.94 -16.01
CA TYR A 229 -0.09 -18.22 -15.30
C TYR A 229 0.01 -19.43 -16.24
N ALA A 230 -0.34 -19.28 -17.51
CA ALA A 230 -0.26 -20.36 -18.48
C ALA A 230 1.16 -20.94 -18.60
N GLU A 231 2.19 -20.11 -18.45
CA GLU A 231 3.61 -20.51 -18.51
C GLU A 231 4.03 -21.43 -17.35
N LYS A 232 3.20 -21.52 -16.30
CA LYS A 232 3.45 -22.36 -15.11
C LYS A 232 2.31 -23.27 -14.73
N THR A 233 1.33 -23.43 -15.61
CA THR A 233 0.17 -24.29 -15.37
C THR A 233 0.30 -25.59 -16.15
N TYR A 234 0.05 -26.71 -15.47
CA TYR A 234 0.15 -28.05 -16.00
C TYR A 234 -1.14 -28.82 -15.69
N PHE A 235 -1.78 -29.37 -16.71
CA PHE A 235 -2.96 -30.21 -16.59
C PHE A 235 -2.57 -31.68 -16.81
N ILE A 236 -2.82 -32.51 -15.83
CA ILE A 236 -2.66 -33.97 -15.89
C ILE A 236 -4.04 -34.60 -16.05
N THR A 237 -4.31 -35.07 -17.26
CA THR A 237 -5.58 -35.72 -17.64
C THR A 237 -5.37 -37.19 -17.95
N HIS A 238 -6.46 -37.95 -18.04
CA HIS A 238 -6.41 -39.37 -18.41
C HIS A 238 -5.95 -39.59 -19.87
N ALA A 239 -5.38 -40.76 -20.15
CA ALA A 239 -4.81 -41.12 -21.46
C ALA A 239 -5.81 -41.11 -22.64
N GLY A 240 -7.10 -41.25 -22.34
CA GLY A 240 -8.18 -41.20 -23.33
C GLY A 240 -8.88 -39.85 -23.47
N ALA A 241 -8.32 -38.74 -22.97
CA ALA A 241 -8.96 -37.43 -23.02
C ALA A 241 -9.23 -36.99 -24.47
N SER A 242 -10.41 -36.42 -24.73
CA SER A 242 -10.78 -36.00 -26.08
C SER A 242 -9.94 -34.80 -26.51
N HIS A 243 -9.70 -34.66 -27.82
CA HIS A 243 -8.99 -33.48 -28.34
C HIS A 243 -9.68 -32.17 -27.94
N GLN A 244 -11.03 -32.17 -27.90
CA GLN A 244 -11.82 -31.02 -27.46
C GLN A 244 -11.50 -30.62 -26.02
N ASP A 245 -11.41 -31.58 -25.10
CA ASP A 245 -11.10 -31.31 -23.70
C ASP A 245 -9.66 -30.80 -23.55
N THR A 246 -8.70 -31.48 -24.18
CA THR A 246 -7.29 -31.08 -24.13
C THR A 246 -7.07 -29.70 -24.76
N TYR A 247 -7.78 -29.37 -25.85
CA TYR A 247 -7.69 -28.06 -26.50
C TYR A 247 -8.32 -26.93 -25.66
N LYS A 248 -9.38 -27.23 -24.89
CA LYS A 248 -9.95 -26.27 -23.94
C LYS A 248 -8.93 -25.94 -22.84
N LEU A 249 -8.29 -26.95 -22.26
CA LEU A 249 -7.31 -26.79 -21.19
C LEU A 249 -6.02 -26.12 -21.69
N SER A 250 -5.61 -26.36 -22.93
CA SER A 250 -4.36 -25.79 -23.50
C SER A 250 -4.36 -24.28 -23.66
N LYS A 251 -5.53 -23.63 -23.52
CA LYS A 251 -5.64 -22.17 -23.46
C LYS A 251 -5.11 -21.60 -22.14
N TYR A 252 -4.97 -22.46 -21.12
CA TYR A 252 -4.64 -22.08 -19.76
C TYR A 252 -3.32 -22.68 -19.27
N GLY A 253 -2.64 -23.52 -20.06
CA GLY A 253 -1.38 -24.13 -19.69
C GLY A 253 -1.01 -25.34 -20.54
N TYR A 254 0.02 -26.07 -20.11
CA TYR A 254 0.48 -27.30 -20.73
C TYR A 254 -0.42 -28.47 -20.36
N VAL A 255 -0.72 -29.37 -21.30
CA VAL A 255 -1.63 -30.50 -21.06
C VAL A 255 -0.89 -31.82 -21.31
N SER A 256 -0.92 -32.70 -20.33
CA SER A 256 -0.35 -34.04 -20.38
C SER A 256 -1.42 -35.09 -20.13
N THR A 257 -1.51 -36.08 -21.01
CA THR A 257 -2.50 -37.16 -20.95
C THR A 257 -1.95 -38.43 -20.26
N ILE A 258 -0.87 -38.33 -19.49
CA ILE A 258 -0.21 -39.49 -18.89
C ILE A 258 -1.03 -40.20 -17.80
N GLY A 259 -2.10 -39.57 -17.30
CA GLY A 259 -2.91 -40.09 -16.19
C GLY A 259 -2.30 -39.90 -14.80
N THR A 260 -3.12 -40.15 -13.78
CA THR A 260 -2.77 -40.03 -12.35
C THR A 260 -1.65 -41.01 -11.95
N GLU A 261 -1.72 -42.25 -12.42
CA GLU A 261 -0.74 -43.30 -12.09
C GLU A 261 0.67 -42.95 -12.58
N SER A 262 0.81 -42.65 -13.87
CA SER A 262 2.10 -42.26 -14.46
C SER A 262 2.64 -40.98 -13.83
N PHE A 263 1.77 -40.02 -13.53
CA PHE A 263 2.17 -38.80 -12.85
C PHE A 263 2.64 -39.06 -11.42
N GLY A 264 1.97 -39.94 -10.67
CA GLY A 264 2.42 -40.37 -9.35
C GLY A 264 3.80 -41.02 -9.38
N ASN A 265 4.08 -41.86 -10.40
CA ASN A 265 5.42 -42.43 -10.59
C ASN A 265 6.47 -41.35 -10.86
N PHE A 266 6.18 -40.39 -11.74
CA PHE A 266 7.06 -39.24 -11.99
C PHE A 266 7.33 -38.43 -10.71
N ILE A 267 6.31 -38.14 -9.89
CA ILE A 267 6.48 -37.42 -8.62
C ILE A 267 7.39 -38.18 -7.65
N SER A 268 7.32 -39.51 -7.61
CA SER A 268 8.11 -40.33 -6.67
C SER A 268 9.62 -40.32 -6.95
N GLU A 269 10.04 -39.89 -8.14
CA GLU A 269 11.44 -39.78 -8.54
C GLU A 269 12.07 -38.42 -8.17
N ILE A 270 11.24 -37.43 -7.79
CA ILE A 270 11.69 -36.06 -7.53
C ILE A 270 12.46 -35.99 -6.20
N THR A 271 13.70 -35.52 -6.27
CA THR A 271 14.51 -35.23 -5.07
C THR A 271 14.31 -33.78 -4.64
N TYR A 272 13.95 -33.58 -3.38
CA TYR A 272 13.65 -32.25 -2.85
C TYR A 272 14.89 -31.45 -2.49
N GLN A 273 14.85 -30.14 -2.76
CA GLN A 273 15.84 -29.22 -2.22
C GLN A 273 15.53 -29.00 -0.73
N ASP A 274 16.53 -29.20 0.12
CA ASP A 274 16.41 -29.05 1.57
C ASP A 274 16.06 -27.58 1.90
N GLU A 275 14.97 -27.35 2.65
CA GLU A 275 14.48 -26.00 3.02
C GLU A 275 15.49 -25.19 3.87
N SER A 276 16.57 -25.83 4.32
CA SER A 276 17.54 -25.32 5.29
C SER A 276 18.36 -24.10 4.84
N VAL A 277 18.19 -23.59 3.60
CA VAL A 277 18.93 -22.42 3.08
C VAL A 277 18.08 -21.45 2.25
N LEU A 278 16.78 -21.31 2.52
CA LEU A 278 15.98 -20.24 1.91
C LEU A 278 16.05 -18.97 2.78
N LEU A 279 16.83 -17.99 2.32
CA LEU A 279 16.88 -16.65 2.92
C LEU A 279 15.82 -15.74 2.30
N PRO A 280 15.28 -14.77 3.07
CA PRO A 280 14.42 -13.73 2.52
C PRO A 280 15.11 -12.95 1.38
N GLU A 281 14.41 -12.69 0.28
CA GLU A 281 14.92 -12.00 -0.92
C GLU A 281 14.63 -10.49 -0.91
N CYS A 282 13.52 -10.09 -0.31
CA CYS A 282 13.08 -8.70 -0.12
C CYS A 282 13.63 -8.07 1.16
N PHE A 283 13.72 -8.87 2.22
CA PHE A 283 14.03 -8.41 3.57
C PHE A 283 15.49 -8.72 3.94
N THR A 284 16.28 -7.69 4.22
CA THR A 284 17.65 -7.85 4.73
C THR A 284 17.66 -7.80 6.25
N GLN A 285 18.35 -8.76 6.88
CA GLN A 285 18.51 -8.77 8.34
C GLN A 285 19.37 -7.58 8.80
N VAL A 286 18.94 -6.89 9.85
CA VAL A 286 19.70 -5.82 10.49
C VAL A 286 20.66 -6.42 11.50
N VAL A 287 21.95 -6.34 11.20
CA VAL A 287 23.04 -6.80 12.09
C VAL A 287 23.72 -5.59 12.71
N VAL A 288 23.79 -5.57 14.04
CA VAL A 288 24.48 -4.52 14.79
C VAL A 288 25.98 -4.75 14.72
N SER A 289 26.73 -3.76 14.25
CA SER A 289 28.19 -3.82 14.22
C SER A 289 28.75 -3.73 15.62
N SER A 290 29.74 -4.53 16.00
CA SER A 290 30.46 -4.39 17.28
C SER A 290 31.56 -3.33 17.25
N GLU A 291 31.94 -2.86 16.07
CA GLU A 291 33.02 -1.87 15.89
C GLU A 291 32.46 -0.45 15.98
N ASP A 292 33.15 0.43 16.69
CA ASP A 292 32.77 1.84 16.79
C ASP A 292 33.23 2.61 15.54
N ALA A 293 32.32 3.39 14.97
CA ALA A 293 32.63 4.33 13.90
C ALA A 293 33.33 5.59 14.45
N ASN A 294 34.14 6.23 13.62
CA ASN A 294 34.72 7.52 13.96
C ASN A 294 33.70 8.65 13.73
N LEU A 295 32.98 9.02 14.79
CA LEU A 295 31.97 10.08 14.78
C LEU A 295 32.61 11.48 14.93
N ASP A 296 33.37 11.90 13.92
CA ASP A 296 34.05 13.20 13.90
C ASP A 296 33.18 14.36 13.36
N ASP A 297 33.71 15.59 13.38
CA ASP A 297 33.07 16.79 12.82
C ASP A 297 32.63 16.61 11.35
N HIS A 298 33.41 15.84 10.59
CA HIS A 298 33.10 15.59 9.19
C HIS A 298 31.88 14.66 9.06
N ALA A 299 31.79 13.61 9.86
CA ALA A 299 30.62 12.75 9.96
C ALA A 299 29.38 13.57 10.39
N ALA A 300 29.48 14.37 11.46
CA ALA A 300 28.36 15.18 11.95
C ALA A 300 27.83 16.16 10.89
N ARG A 301 28.74 16.86 10.19
CA ARG A 301 28.35 17.74 9.07
C ARG A 301 27.74 16.98 7.90
N ASN A 302 28.23 15.78 7.60
CA ASN A 302 27.68 14.96 6.53
C ASN A 302 26.26 14.50 6.82
N LEU A 303 25.96 14.14 8.07
CA LEU A 303 24.60 13.85 8.50
C LEU A 303 23.71 15.10 8.42
N LEU A 304 24.12 16.21 9.01
CA LEU A 304 23.29 17.42 9.08
C LEU A 304 23.02 18.07 7.71
N LEU A 305 24.05 18.18 6.87
CA LEU A 305 23.95 18.89 5.59
C LEU A 305 23.49 17.99 4.44
N TYR A 306 23.99 16.76 4.40
CA TYR A 306 23.77 15.85 3.28
C TYR A 306 22.87 14.65 3.66
N GLY A 307 22.52 14.46 4.92
CA GLY A 307 21.75 13.31 5.41
C GLY A 307 22.52 11.98 5.28
N ARG A 308 23.84 12.04 5.20
CA ARG A 308 24.70 10.86 5.00
C ARG A 308 25.13 10.28 6.34
N TYR A 309 24.81 9.02 6.58
CA TYR A 309 25.28 8.20 7.69
C TYR A 309 25.31 6.72 7.27
N GLU A 310 26.01 5.90 8.04
CA GLU A 310 26.05 4.45 7.89
C GLU A 310 25.41 3.76 9.10
N THR A 311 25.02 2.49 8.97
CA THR A 311 24.40 1.74 10.08
C THR A 311 25.31 1.68 11.31
N GLN A 312 26.62 1.56 11.09
CA GLN A 312 27.64 1.58 12.15
C GLN A 312 27.65 2.90 12.94
N ASP A 313 27.36 4.04 12.29
CA ASP A 313 27.29 5.33 12.96
C ASP A 313 26.12 5.34 13.98
N VAL A 314 24.98 4.78 13.58
CA VAL A 314 23.79 4.64 14.44
C VAL A 314 24.07 3.72 15.61
N ASP A 315 24.70 2.57 15.36
CA ASP A 315 25.08 1.60 16.40
C ASP A 315 26.01 2.23 17.44
N THR A 316 27.00 3.01 16.98
CA THR A 316 27.95 3.73 17.84
C THR A 316 27.27 4.82 18.67
N ALA A 317 26.35 5.58 18.06
CA ALA A 317 25.57 6.60 18.76
C ALA A 317 24.69 5.99 19.87
N ILE A 318 24.08 4.83 19.62
CA ILE A 318 23.27 4.13 20.63
C ILE A 318 24.14 3.57 21.75
N ARG A 319 25.27 2.92 21.44
CA ARG A 319 26.20 2.38 22.46
C ARG A 319 26.78 3.46 23.37
N SER A 320 27.14 4.60 22.79
CA SER A 320 27.62 5.78 23.52
C SER A 320 26.50 6.55 24.21
N ASN A 321 25.26 6.04 24.19
CA ASN A 321 24.08 6.67 24.80
C ASN A 321 23.90 8.13 24.37
N PHE A 322 24.21 8.43 23.10
CA PHE A 322 24.14 9.76 22.49
C PHE A 322 24.98 10.84 23.21
N GLU A 323 26.03 10.45 23.94
CA GLU A 323 26.96 11.39 24.57
C GLU A 323 27.81 12.15 23.54
N ILE A 324 28.06 11.53 22.39
CA ILE A 324 28.76 12.17 21.28
C ILE A 324 27.76 13.07 20.53
N PRO A 325 28.06 14.37 20.34
CA PRO A 325 27.18 15.35 19.68
C PRO A 325 27.10 15.14 18.16
N TYR A 326 26.61 13.98 17.74
CA TYR A 326 26.46 13.55 16.35
C TYR A 326 24.98 13.29 15.99
N MET A 327 24.31 12.46 16.79
CA MET A 327 22.88 12.13 16.68
C MET A 327 22.20 12.37 18.03
N PHE A 328 20.88 12.51 18.03
CA PHE A 328 20.09 12.66 19.26
C PHE A 328 19.02 11.57 19.34
N GLN A 329 18.61 11.22 20.56
CA GLN A 329 17.54 10.27 20.78
C GLN A 329 16.19 10.98 20.73
N ARG A 330 15.25 10.46 19.94
CA ARG A 330 13.85 10.92 20.03
C ARG A 330 13.22 10.42 21.32
N SER A 331 12.50 11.28 22.02
CA SER A 331 11.71 11.00 23.23
C SER A 331 10.78 9.79 23.05
N VAL A 332 10.14 9.67 21.89
CA VAL A 332 9.23 8.56 21.54
C VAL A 332 9.92 7.20 21.31
N THR A 333 11.24 7.16 21.16
CA THR A 333 11.99 5.92 20.83
C THR A 333 11.71 4.81 21.84
N LYS A 334 11.74 5.14 23.14
CA LYS A 334 11.52 4.16 24.22
C LYS A 334 10.12 3.57 24.17
N GLU A 335 9.12 4.43 23.93
CA GLU A 335 7.72 4.02 23.83
C GLU A 335 7.49 3.12 22.61
N ILE A 336 8.05 3.47 21.45
CA ILE A 336 8.00 2.66 20.23
C ILE A 336 8.60 1.27 20.48
N CYS A 337 9.80 1.19 21.07
CA CYS A 337 10.44 -0.07 21.39
C CYS A 337 9.58 -0.93 22.34
N GLN A 338 8.95 -0.33 23.35
CA GLN A 338 8.05 -1.05 24.27
C GLN A 338 6.78 -1.57 23.57
N THR A 339 6.17 -0.74 22.72
CA THR A 339 5.00 -1.11 21.92
C THR A 339 5.30 -2.27 20.98
N LEU A 340 6.43 -2.23 20.27
CA LEU A 340 6.86 -3.32 19.38
C LEU A 340 7.13 -4.61 20.16
N LYS A 341 7.80 -4.55 21.32
CA LYS A 341 8.01 -5.71 22.22
C LYS A 341 6.71 -6.31 22.74
N SER A 342 5.67 -5.48 22.92
CA SER A 342 4.32 -5.94 23.28
C SER A 342 3.55 -6.59 22.12
N LYS A 343 4.22 -6.83 20.97
CA LYS A 343 3.63 -7.37 19.73
C LYS A 343 2.53 -6.49 19.13
N ARG A 344 2.62 -5.17 19.35
CA ARG A 344 1.72 -4.19 18.73
C ARG A 344 2.43 -3.53 17.56
N HIS A 345 1.72 -3.39 16.44
CA HIS A 345 2.27 -2.77 15.23
C HIS A 345 2.38 -1.25 15.40
N VAL A 346 3.38 -0.65 14.75
CA VAL A 346 3.67 0.78 14.85
C VAL A 346 3.69 1.42 13.47
N LEU A 347 3.09 2.61 13.35
CA LEU A 347 3.16 3.46 12.16
C LEU A 347 3.82 4.80 12.51
N LEU A 348 4.93 5.11 11.84
CA LEU A 348 5.62 6.39 11.94
C LEU A 348 5.15 7.35 10.84
N GLN A 349 4.69 8.53 11.27
CA GLN A 349 4.26 9.61 10.41
C GLN A 349 5.20 10.81 10.56
N SER A 350 5.69 11.32 9.43
CA SER A 350 6.59 12.47 9.43
C SER A 350 6.66 13.13 8.07
N GLU A 351 6.65 14.46 8.05
CA GLU A 351 7.03 15.25 6.89
C GLU A 351 8.52 15.14 6.59
N LEU A 352 8.88 15.69 5.43
CA LEU A 352 10.22 15.63 4.85
C LEU A 352 11.28 16.22 5.80
N GLY A 353 12.39 15.50 6.02
CA GLY A 353 13.56 16.03 6.73
C GLY A 353 13.46 16.05 8.26
N ASN A 354 12.47 15.38 8.85
CA ASN A 354 12.30 15.29 10.32
C ASN A 354 12.96 14.04 10.94
N GLY A 355 13.87 13.36 10.23
CA GLY A 355 14.70 12.29 10.82
C GLY A 355 14.02 10.93 10.99
N LYS A 356 12.95 10.65 10.23
CA LYS A 356 12.20 9.40 10.31
C LYS A 356 13.03 8.15 9.98
N SER A 357 13.80 8.17 8.89
CA SER A 357 14.68 7.04 8.54
C SER A 357 15.76 6.81 9.60
N VAL A 358 16.31 7.89 10.17
CA VAL A 358 17.25 7.81 11.31
C VAL A 358 16.59 7.16 12.53
N LEU A 359 15.35 7.53 12.88
CA LEU A 359 14.63 6.90 13.99
C LEU A 359 14.36 5.42 13.73
N MET A 360 13.97 5.05 12.51
CA MET A 360 13.75 3.64 12.16
C MET A 360 15.03 2.81 12.32
N ASP A 361 16.16 3.33 11.84
CA ASP A 361 17.46 2.68 12.01
C ASP A 361 17.88 2.63 13.49
N GLN A 362 17.58 3.66 14.28
CA GLN A 362 17.81 3.65 15.73
C GLN A 362 16.98 2.55 16.43
N VAL A 363 15.68 2.47 16.14
CA VAL A 363 14.80 1.42 16.70
C VAL A 363 15.25 0.03 16.26
N ALA A 364 15.66 -0.12 15.00
CA ALA A 364 16.18 -1.38 14.46
C ALA A 364 17.42 -1.85 15.21
N SER A 365 18.40 -0.95 15.40
CA SER A 365 19.64 -1.24 16.11
C SER A 365 19.38 -1.58 17.59
N ILE A 366 18.54 -0.80 18.28
CA ILE A 366 18.16 -1.07 19.68
C ILE A 366 17.56 -2.47 19.83
N LEU A 367 16.54 -2.81 19.04
CA LEU A 367 15.82 -4.07 19.17
C LEU A 367 16.65 -5.28 18.68
N SER A 368 17.51 -5.08 17.67
CA SER A 368 18.44 -6.12 17.21
C SER A 368 19.50 -6.42 18.28
N ASN A 369 20.05 -5.39 18.94
CA ASN A 369 20.99 -5.55 20.04
C ASN A 369 20.38 -6.25 21.27
N GLU A 370 19.07 -6.12 21.47
CA GLU A 370 18.31 -6.85 22.49
C GLU A 370 17.93 -8.29 22.10
N GLY A 371 18.33 -8.74 20.89
CA GLY A 371 18.18 -10.11 20.42
C GLY A 371 16.92 -10.39 19.60
N LEU A 372 16.17 -9.37 19.16
CA LEU A 372 15.04 -9.54 18.24
C LEU A 372 15.54 -9.68 16.80
N ASN A 373 14.94 -10.56 15.99
CA ASN A 373 15.29 -10.63 14.57
C ASN A 373 14.64 -9.47 13.82
N VAL A 374 15.43 -8.47 13.49
CA VAL A 374 14.98 -7.27 12.80
C VAL A 374 15.31 -7.37 11.31
N TRP A 375 14.32 -7.11 10.46
CA TRP A 375 14.43 -7.23 9.01
C TRP A 375 13.96 -5.95 8.34
N LYS A 376 14.73 -5.40 7.41
CA LYS A 376 14.39 -4.19 6.66
C LYS A 376 14.07 -4.54 5.21
N LEU A 377 12.96 -4.03 4.69
CA LEU A 377 12.64 -4.15 3.27
C LEU A 377 13.64 -3.32 2.47
N THR A 378 14.44 -3.98 1.63
CA THR A 378 15.50 -3.35 0.83
C THR A 378 15.34 -3.63 -0.66
N ASN A 379 14.77 -4.77 -1.04
CA ASN A 379 14.55 -5.17 -2.42
C ASN A 379 13.06 -5.20 -2.76
N PHE A 380 12.64 -4.25 -3.59
CA PHE A 380 11.24 -4.05 -3.99
C PHE A 380 10.85 -4.81 -5.27
N ASP A 381 11.82 -5.41 -5.98
CA ASP A 381 11.57 -6.15 -7.22
C ASP A 381 11.24 -7.64 -6.96
N ALA A 382 11.62 -8.15 -5.78
CA ALA A 382 11.28 -9.49 -5.34
C ALA A 382 9.88 -9.55 -4.68
N ASN A 383 9.49 -10.73 -4.21
CA ASN A 383 8.17 -10.95 -3.65
C ASN A 383 8.16 -10.90 -2.09
N PRO A 384 7.64 -9.83 -1.48
CA PRO A 384 7.62 -9.70 -0.02
C PRO A 384 6.64 -10.66 0.66
N CYS A 385 5.65 -11.21 -0.06
CA CYS A 385 4.72 -12.21 0.50
C CYS A 385 5.40 -13.57 0.70
N ARG A 386 6.33 -13.95 -0.18
CA ARG A 386 7.13 -15.18 -0.01
C ARG A 386 8.03 -15.08 1.20
N ASP A 387 8.69 -13.94 1.38
CA ASP A 387 9.50 -13.70 2.58
C ASP A 387 8.66 -13.71 3.85
N LEU A 388 7.42 -13.20 3.79
CA LEU A 388 6.49 -13.27 4.90
C LEU A 388 6.21 -14.73 5.29
N ASP A 389 5.97 -15.61 4.32
CA ASP A 389 5.76 -17.05 4.57
C ASP A 389 6.98 -17.67 5.27
N LEU A 390 8.18 -17.42 4.74
CA LEU A 390 9.44 -17.92 5.31
C LEU A 390 9.64 -17.44 6.75
N LEU A 391 9.45 -16.15 7.01
CA LEU A 391 9.60 -15.56 8.34
C LEU A 391 8.50 -16.00 9.31
N SER A 392 7.32 -16.38 8.81
CA SER A 392 6.21 -16.87 9.65
C SER A 392 6.47 -18.26 10.23
N LEU A 393 7.42 -19.04 9.69
CA LEU A 393 7.68 -20.41 10.11
C LEU A 393 8.19 -20.52 11.55
N LYS A 394 9.24 -19.75 11.91
CA LYS A 394 9.92 -19.84 13.21
C LYS A 394 10.58 -18.52 13.60
N GLY A 395 10.75 -18.31 14.90
CA GLY A 395 11.41 -17.11 15.47
C GLY A 395 10.46 -15.94 15.66
N GLN A 396 10.83 -14.94 16.45
CA GLN A 396 10.12 -13.66 16.54
C GLN A 396 10.81 -12.66 15.64
N HIS A 397 10.04 -11.96 14.80
CA HIS A 397 10.57 -11.05 13.79
C HIS A 397 9.90 -9.68 13.85
N LEU A 398 10.68 -8.65 13.53
CA LEU A 398 10.21 -7.29 13.29
C LEU A 398 10.51 -6.93 11.83
N LEU A 399 9.49 -6.58 11.06
CA LEU A 399 9.66 -6.08 9.69
C LEU A 399 9.59 -4.56 9.65
N LEU A 400 10.61 -3.94 9.07
CA LEU A 400 10.71 -2.50 8.83
C LEU A 400 10.44 -2.21 7.37
N ILE A 401 9.43 -1.38 7.14
CA ILE A 401 9.05 -0.96 5.79
C ILE A 401 9.10 0.57 5.77
N ASP A 402 10.19 1.11 5.21
CA ASP A 402 10.35 2.55 4.99
C ASP A 402 9.65 2.92 3.67
N ASP A 403 8.50 3.60 3.76
CA ASP A 403 7.49 3.81 2.71
C ASP A 403 6.58 2.60 2.43
N ILE A 404 5.32 2.73 2.85
CA ILE A 404 4.25 1.75 2.60
C ILE A 404 3.58 1.89 1.22
N THR A 405 3.98 2.86 0.40
CA THR A 405 3.38 3.10 -0.92
C THR A 405 3.54 1.89 -1.82
N GLY A 406 2.46 1.47 -2.49
CA GLY A 406 2.53 0.43 -3.53
C GLY A 406 2.58 -1.00 -3.01
N LEU A 407 2.47 -1.19 -1.69
CA LEU A 407 2.47 -2.51 -1.03
C LEU A 407 1.06 -2.99 -0.63
N ALA A 408 0.01 -2.54 -1.35
CA ALA A 408 -1.38 -2.92 -1.04
C ALA A 408 -1.58 -4.44 -1.02
N ASP A 409 -0.94 -5.14 -1.95
CA ASP A 409 -0.97 -6.60 -2.06
C ASP A 409 -0.31 -7.28 -0.86
N PHE A 410 0.85 -6.79 -0.41
CA PHE A 410 1.54 -7.31 0.77
C PHE A 410 0.68 -7.14 2.02
N PHE A 411 0.06 -5.98 2.22
CA PHE A 411 -0.79 -5.73 3.38
C PHE A 411 -2.09 -6.53 3.34
N SER A 412 -2.67 -6.71 2.15
CA SER A 412 -3.85 -7.58 1.96
C SER A 412 -3.53 -9.04 2.29
N TYR A 413 -2.33 -9.51 1.93
CA TYR A 413 -1.87 -10.85 2.27
C TYR A 413 -1.55 -10.97 3.77
N PHE A 414 -0.83 -10.00 4.33
CA PHE A 414 -0.54 -9.94 5.77
C PHE A 414 -1.83 -9.96 6.60
N ALA A 415 -2.87 -9.24 6.16
CA ALA A 415 -4.19 -9.21 6.78
C ALA A 415 -4.93 -10.56 6.71
N ALA A 416 -4.73 -11.35 5.66
CA ALA A 416 -5.31 -12.70 5.57
C ALA A 416 -4.56 -13.71 6.46
N VAL A 417 -3.24 -13.57 6.59
CA VAL A 417 -2.41 -14.51 7.35
C VAL A 417 -2.41 -14.20 8.85
N ILE A 418 -2.24 -12.92 9.22
CA ILE A 418 -2.07 -12.41 10.60
C ILE A 418 -1.05 -13.24 11.40
N PRO A 419 0.24 -13.24 11.01
CA PRO A 419 1.26 -14.05 11.65
C PRO A 419 1.52 -13.64 13.11
N ASN A 420 1.48 -14.60 14.05
CA ASN A 420 1.60 -14.36 15.49
C ASN A 420 3.02 -14.01 15.97
N ASN A 421 4.01 -14.21 15.12
CA ASN A 421 5.43 -14.06 15.41
C ASN A 421 6.08 -12.87 14.67
N ILE A 422 5.29 -12.08 13.95
CA ILE A 422 5.77 -10.94 13.16
C ILE A 422 5.10 -9.66 13.63
N THR A 423 5.93 -8.68 14.00
CA THR A 423 5.49 -7.31 14.29
C THR A 423 5.92 -6.38 13.15
N LEU A 424 5.17 -5.30 12.91
CA LEU A 424 5.42 -4.36 11.82
C LEU A 424 5.81 -2.99 12.38
N LEU A 425 6.91 -2.42 11.87
CA LEU A 425 7.26 -1.01 12.02
C LEU A 425 7.18 -0.36 10.64
N LEU A 426 6.10 0.38 10.43
CA LEU A 426 5.77 0.99 9.15
C LEU A 426 6.06 2.48 9.15
N SER A 427 6.28 3.00 7.95
CA SER A 427 6.67 4.38 7.74
C SER A 427 5.88 4.97 6.57
N ASP A 428 5.33 6.17 6.74
CA ASP A 428 4.74 6.95 5.64
C ASP A 428 5.09 8.45 5.70
N ARG A 429 5.21 9.11 4.54
CA ARG A 429 5.44 10.56 4.39
C ARG A 429 4.14 11.37 4.29
N THR A 430 3.02 10.75 3.91
CA THR A 430 1.73 11.45 3.77
C THR A 430 0.57 10.55 4.15
N LEU A 431 -0.44 11.07 4.85
CA LEU A 431 -1.70 10.36 5.17
C LEU A 431 -2.42 9.73 3.95
N ASN A 432 -2.03 10.06 2.71
CA ASN A 432 -2.64 9.53 1.51
C ASN A 432 -2.56 7.99 1.36
N SER A 433 -1.85 7.29 2.24
CA SER A 433 -1.93 5.82 2.35
C SER A 433 -3.11 5.34 3.18
N PHE A 434 -4.15 6.16 3.39
CA PHE A 434 -5.45 5.70 3.90
C PHE A 434 -5.93 4.43 3.20
N GLY A 435 -5.63 4.21 1.91
CA GLY A 435 -5.95 2.92 1.25
C GLY A 435 -5.30 1.71 1.94
N ASN A 436 -3.99 1.75 2.19
CA ASN A 436 -3.26 0.65 2.81
C ASN A 436 -3.54 0.52 4.32
N ILE A 437 -3.68 1.65 5.01
CA ILE A 437 -4.05 1.67 6.44
C ILE A 437 -5.48 1.19 6.62
N LYS A 438 -6.40 1.55 5.71
CA LYS A 438 -7.80 1.10 5.74
C LYS A 438 -7.91 -0.41 5.56
N ILE A 439 -7.18 -0.99 4.60
CA ILE A 439 -7.09 -2.46 4.43
C ILE A 439 -6.73 -3.15 5.74
N LEU A 440 -5.74 -2.60 6.45
CA LEU A 440 -5.27 -3.17 7.71
C LEU A 440 -6.26 -2.95 8.86
N SER A 441 -6.85 -1.75 8.97
CA SER A 441 -7.85 -1.46 10.00
C SER A 441 -9.15 -2.22 9.81
N GLU A 442 -9.58 -2.44 8.56
CA GLU A 442 -10.76 -3.25 8.21
C GLU A 442 -10.54 -4.73 8.58
N SER A 443 -9.29 -5.15 8.68
CA SER A 443 -8.87 -6.51 9.04
C SER A 443 -8.55 -6.68 10.53
N ASN A 444 -9.00 -5.74 11.39
CA ASN A 444 -8.75 -5.72 12.84
C ASN A 444 -7.26 -5.70 13.25
N ILE A 445 -6.36 -5.20 12.38
CA ILE A 445 -4.95 -4.98 12.74
C ILE A 445 -4.81 -3.54 13.24
N ASP A 446 -4.61 -3.39 14.55
CA ASP A 446 -4.44 -2.10 15.20
C ASP A 446 -2.99 -1.60 15.15
N PHE A 447 -2.83 -0.28 15.02
CA PHE A 447 -1.53 0.39 14.92
C PHE A 447 -1.44 1.52 15.95
N SER A 448 -0.32 1.54 16.68
CA SER A 448 0.06 2.73 17.43
C SER A 448 0.74 3.73 16.47
N VAL A 449 0.13 4.90 16.30
CA VAL A 449 0.61 5.93 15.36
C VAL A 449 1.44 6.97 16.11
N TYR A 450 2.68 7.21 15.66
CA TYR A 450 3.57 8.22 16.22
C TYR A 450 3.94 9.27 15.17
N THR A 451 3.82 10.55 15.52
CA THR A 451 4.19 11.68 14.65
C THR A 451 5.51 12.29 15.07
N LEU A 452 6.43 12.53 14.12
CA LEU A 452 7.80 13.03 14.38
C LEU A 452 8.02 14.48 13.94
N ASP A 453 6.95 15.19 13.60
CA ASP A 453 7.03 16.53 12.98
C ASP A 453 7.52 17.63 13.92
N LYS A 454 7.41 17.42 15.24
CA LYS A 454 7.87 18.35 16.27
C LYS A 454 8.97 17.73 17.12
N LEU A 455 9.87 18.58 17.58
CA LEU A 455 10.91 18.26 18.55
C LEU A 455 10.39 18.54 19.97
N ALA A 456 10.65 17.62 20.89
CA ALA A 456 10.44 17.88 22.32
C ALA A 456 11.50 18.84 22.89
N ASP A 457 11.25 19.47 24.04
CA ASP A 457 12.16 20.46 24.62
C ASP A 457 13.56 19.88 24.92
N ASP A 458 13.66 18.61 25.33
CA ASP A 458 14.91 17.89 25.54
C ASP A 458 15.63 17.57 24.22
N GLU A 459 14.87 17.23 23.17
CA GLU A 459 15.40 17.03 21.82
C GLU A 459 15.98 18.34 21.25
N ILE A 460 15.31 19.48 21.49
CA ILE A 460 15.79 20.81 21.09
C ILE A 460 17.15 21.11 21.75
N VAL A 461 17.32 20.74 23.02
CA VAL A 461 18.60 20.92 23.73
C VAL A 461 19.70 20.08 23.08
N GLN A 462 19.43 18.81 22.78
CA GLN A 462 20.40 17.93 22.12
C GLN A 462 20.77 18.43 20.71
N VAL A 463 19.79 18.82 19.90
CA VAL A 463 20.05 19.41 18.56
C VAL A 463 20.85 20.70 18.70
N THR A 464 20.56 21.53 19.71
CA THR A 464 21.33 22.76 19.96
C THR A 464 22.78 22.45 20.28
N SER A 465 23.05 21.42 21.10
CA SER A 465 24.39 20.95 21.44
C SER A 465 25.16 20.48 20.20
N ILE A 466 24.53 19.67 19.33
CA ILE A 466 25.12 19.19 18.08
C ILE A 466 25.52 20.38 17.18
N LEU A 467 24.65 21.37 17.05
CA LEU A 467 24.92 22.56 16.24
C LEU A 467 25.97 23.50 16.84
N GLU A 468 26.10 23.53 18.17
CA GLU A 468 27.15 24.27 18.88
C GLU A 468 28.52 23.64 18.68
N ASP A 469 28.60 22.32 18.86
CA ASP A 469 29.81 21.53 18.64
C ASP A 469 30.37 21.72 17.22
N GLN A 470 29.47 21.70 16.23
CA GLN A 470 29.82 21.92 14.83
C GLN A 470 30.02 23.39 14.42
N ASN A 471 29.87 24.33 15.37
CA ASN A 471 29.91 25.78 15.16
C ASN A 471 29.00 26.27 14.02
N MET A 472 27.79 25.70 13.93
CA MET A 472 26.84 25.96 12.84
C MET A 472 25.83 27.09 13.16
N TRP A 473 25.78 27.57 14.41
CA TRP A 473 24.88 28.65 14.85
C TRP A 473 25.22 30.04 14.27
N LYS A 474 26.45 30.27 13.81
CA LYS A 474 26.93 31.49 13.14
C LYS A 474 26.50 32.79 13.85
N GLN A 475 25.49 33.49 13.33
CA GLN A 475 25.00 34.76 13.90
C GLN A 475 24.33 34.61 15.27
N TYR A 476 24.00 33.38 15.64
CA TYR A 476 23.45 33.01 16.95
C TYR A 476 24.51 32.37 17.86
N THR A 477 25.78 32.33 17.42
CA THR A 477 26.89 31.86 18.26
C THR A 477 27.02 32.79 19.47
N GLY A 478 27.07 32.19 20.67
CA GLY A 478 27.09 32.92 21.95
C GLY A 478 25.72 33.31 22.52
N TRP A 479 24.61 33.01 21.83
CA TRP A 479 23.28 33.18 22.43
C TRP A 479 23.05 32.19 23.57
N PRO A 480 22.38 32.59 24.68
CA PRO A 480 21.98 31.67 25.73
C PRO A 480 21.05 30.57 25.20
N LEU A 481 21.12 29.38 25.81
CA LEU A 481 20.28 28.22 25.44
C LEU A 481 18.78 28.56 25.39
N GLU A 482 18.27 29.31 26.36
CA GLU A 482 16.86 29.72 26.40
C GLU A 482 16.45 30.56 25.18
N ARG A 483 17.31 31.48 24.73
CA ARG A 483 17.05 32.27 23.53
C ARG A 483 17.11 31.44 22.25
N LYS A 484 17.96 30.39 22.23
CA LYS A 484 17.98 29.41 21.14
C LYS A 484 16.70 28.56 21.15
N LYS A 485 16.21 28.12 22.30
CA LYS A 485 14.91 27.43 22.40
C LYS A 485 13.77 28.30 21.89
N GLU A 486 13.74 29.60 22.22
CA GLU A 486 12.76 30.54 21.66
C GLU A 486 12.84 30.64 20.13
N LEU A 487 14.05 30.60 19.55
CA LEU A 487 14.24 30.56 18.10
C LEU A 487 13.63 29.29 17.48
N PHE A 488 13.80 28.13 18.11
CA PHE A 488 13.14 26.89 17.68
C PHE A 488 11.62 27.02 17.67
N LYS A 489 11.03 27.58 18.75
CA LYS A 489 9.58 27.74 18.89
C LYS A 489 9.01 28.74 17.89
N ASN A 490 9.63 29.91 17.78
CA ASN A 490 9.07 31.04 17.04
C ASN A 490 9.42 31.04 15.54
N SER A 491 10.64 30.61 15.17
CA SER A 491 11.14 30.73 13.79
C SER A 491 11.19 29.40 13.05
N TYR A 492 11.46 28.30 13.74
CA TYR A 492 11.54 26.97 13.12
C TYR A 492 10.29 26.11 13.37
N GLY A 493 9.34 26.58 14.18
CA GLY A 493 8.10 25.86 14.48
C GLY A 493 8.32 24.49 15.11
N GLU A 494 9.42 24.34 15.85
CA GLU A 494 9.85 23.10 16.52
C GLU A 494 10.17 21.93 15.55
N GLN A 495 10.35 22.20 14.25
CA GLN A 495 10.61 21.15 13.27
C GLN A 495 12.11 21.06 12.91
N LEU A 496 12.66 19.84 12.92
CA LEU A 496 14.05 19.61 12.52
C LEU A 496 14.29 20.05 11.07
N SER A 497 13.34 19.77 10.18
CA SER A 497 13.41 20.15 8.76
C SER A 497 13.64 21.66 8.55
N ASN A 498 12.95 22.51 9.32
CA ASN A 498 13.08 23.96 9.23
C ASN A 498 14.43 24.45 9.78
N VAL A 499 14.96 23.80 10.81
CA VAL A 499 16.31 24.06 11.33
C VAL A 499 17.34 23.76 10.26
N LEU A 500 17.26 22.58 9.63
CA LEU A 500 18.17 22.17 8.55
C LEU A 500 18.08 23.13 7.34
N ILE A 501 16.88 23.56 6.96
CA ILE A 501 16.69 24.59 5.92
C ILE A 501 17.34 25.92 6.33
N GLY A 502 17.23 26.31 7.60
CA GLY A 502 17.90 27.48 8.17
C GLY A 502 19.41 27.39 8.03
N LEU A 503 20.00 26.22 8.32
CA LEU A 503 21.44 25.97 8.15
C LEU A 503 21.86 26.07 6.69
N LEU A 504 21.15 25.37 5.79
CA LEU A 504 21.42 25.38 4.35
C LEU A 504 21.34 26.80 3.77
N ASN A 505 20.46 27.65 4.32
CA ASN A 505 20.31 29.03 3.87
C ASN A 505 21.50 29.95 4.19
N SER A 506 22.48 29.49 4.98
CA SER A 506 23.65 30.30 5.31
C SER A 506 24.53 30.58 4.08
N PRO A 507 25.07 31.81 3.89
CA PRO A 507 25.86 32.17 2.71
C PRO A 507 27.05 31.25 2.39
N ASP A 508 27.80 30.83 3.40
CA ASP A 508 28.95 29.93 3.24
C ASP A 508 28.52 28.50 2.88
N ILE A 509 27.39 28.00 3.39
CA ILE A 509 26.87 26.68 2.99
C ILE A 509 26.31 26.77 1.56
N LYS A 510 25.63 27.88 1.22
CA LYS A 510 25.17 28.15 -0.14
C LYS A 510 26.31 28.15 -1.16
N SER A 511 27.45 28.75 -0.84
CA SER A 511 28.60 28.79 -1.74
C SER A 511 29.24 27.41 -1.91
N ARG A 512 29.37 26.63 -0.83
CA ARG A 512 29.89 25.25 -0.87
C ARG A 512 29.00 24.34 -1.72
N VAL A 513 27.69 24.34 -1.49
CA VAL A 513 26.73 23.54 -2.28
C VAL A 513 26.72 24.00 -3.74
N ARG A 514 26.83 25.31 -4.02
CA ARG A 514 26.96 25.83 -5.39
C ARG A 514 28.24 25.33 -6.08
N SER A 515 29.37 25.33 -5.37
CA SER A 515 30.65 24.84 -5.88
C SER A 515 30.55 23.37 -6.26
N LEU A 516 29.98 22.55 -5.36
CA LEU A 516 29.72 21.13 -5.58
C LEU A 516 28.87 20.93 -6.86
N LEU A 517 27.75 21.66 -6.98
CA LEU A 517 26.79 21.50 -8.07
C LEU A 517 27.20 22.13 -9.41
N SER A 518 28.27 22.93 -9.44
CA SER A 518 28.64 23.77 -10.60
C SER A 518 28.67 23.00 -11.93
N LYS A 519 29.31 21.83 -11.95
CA LYS A 519 29.37 20.96 -13.14
C LYS A 519 28.00 20.41 -13.56
N LEU A 520 27.22 19.90 -12.61
CA LEU A 520 25.89 19.35 -12.89
C LEU A 520 24.92 20.42 -13.39
N LEU A 521 25.02 21.65 -12.89
CA LEU A 521 24.16 22.77 -13.30
C LEU A 521 24.58 23.40 -14.64
N SER A 522 25.86 23.28 -15.02
CA SER A 522 26.38 23.86 -16.26
C SER A 522 26.03 23.05 -17.52
N ASN A 523 25.82 21.74 -17.40
CA ASN A 523 25.38 20.89 -18.48
C ASN A 523 23.86 20.71 -18.40
N ASP A 524 23.12 21.15 -19.43
CA ASP A 524 21.65 21.12 -19.43
C ASP A 524 21.07 19.71 -19.25
N SER A 525 21.68 18.69 -19.86
CA SER A 525 21.22 17.31 -19.76
C SER A 525 21.45 16.73 -18.35
N TYR A 526 22.60 17.07 -17.73
CA TYR A 526 22.87 16.73 -16.33
C TYR A 526 21.95 17.46 -15.36
N LYS A 527 21.63 18.72 -15.67
CA LYS A 527 20.70 19.55 -14.89
C LYS A 527 19.29 18.98 -14.94
N LYS A 528 18.81 18.52 -16.10
CA LYS A 528 17.51 17.82 -16.24
C LYS A 528 17.48 16.54 -15.41
N THR A 529 18.56 15.77 -15.44
CA THR A 529 18.70 14.53 -14.66
C THR A 529 18.70 14.81 -13.16
N LEU A 530 19.47 15.80 -12.70
CA LEU A 530 19.49 16.23 -11.30
C LEU A 530 18.10 16.68 -10.84
N PHE A 531 17.39 17.45 -11.66
CA PHE A 531 16.04 17.91 -11.38
C PHE A 531 15.05 16.74 -11.25
N ALA A 532 15.11 15.77 -12.16
CA ALA A 532 14.29 14.56 -12.09
C ALA A 532 14.54 13.77 -10.79
N ILE A 533 15.80 13.55 -10.39
CA ILE A 533 16.14 12.89 -9.12
C ILE A 533 15.56 13.65 -7.93
N CYS A 534 15.75 14.98 -7.90
CA CYS A 534 15.23 15.81 -6.82
C CYS A 534 13.69 15.75 -6.74
N LEU A 535 13.00 15.79 -7.88
CA LEU A 535 11.54 15.66 -7.91
C LEU A 535 11.06 14.31 -7.39
N CYS A 536 11.69 13.22 -7.82
CA CYS A 536 11.36 11.90 -7.30
C CYS A 536 11.56 11.83 -5.79
N ASP A 537 12.62 12.44 -5.28
CA ASP A 537 12.91 12.41 -3.85
C ASP A 537 11.97 13.29 -3.01
N ILE A 538 11.61 14.48 -3.50
CA ILE A 538 10.67 15.41 -2.84
C ILE A 538 9.26 14.81 -2.80
N PHE A 539 8.82 14.17 -3.89
CA PHE A 539 7.46 13.63 -4.02
C PHE A 539 7.34 12.14 -3.73
N ASP A 540 8.44 11.54 -3.28
CA ASP A 540 8.47 10.14 -2.84
C ASP A 540 8.05 9.17 -3.95
N VAL A 541 8.60 9.38 -5.14
CA VAL A 541 8.40 8.54 -6.31
C VAL A 541 9.57 7.56 -6.39
N GLN A 542 9.33 6.34 -6.87
CA GLN A 542 10.39 5.34 -7.06
C GLN A 542 11.53 5.91 -7.92
N LYS A 543 12.77 5.68 -7.46
CA LYS A 543 14.00 6.27 -8.01
C LYS A 543 14.85 5.26 -8.77
N GLN A 544 14.25 4.27 -9.45
CA GLN A 544 15.01 3.41 -10.35
C GLN A 544 15.64 4.26 -11.47
N SER A 545 16.86 3.92 -11.89
CA SER A 545 17.57 4.71 -12.90
C SER A 545 16.82 4.79 -14.22
N SER A 546 16.08 3.75 -14.60
CA SER A 546 15.17 3.74 -15.77
C SER A 546 14.07 4.80 -15.63
N TYR A 547 13.40 4.85 -14.49
CA TYR A 547 12.31 5.81 -14.24
C TYR A 547 12.83 7.25 -14.21
N ILE A 548 14.02 7.46 -13.64
CA ILE A 548 14.67 8.77 -13.67
C ILE A 548 14.99 9.16 -15.11
N ALA A 549 15.44 8.23 -15.95
CA ALA A 549 15.70 8.50 -17.36
C ALA A 549 14.42 8.91 -18.11
N ASP A 550 13.29 8.24 -17.85
CA ASP A 550 11.99 8.59 -18.40
C ASP A 550 11.54 10.01 -17.97
N ILE A 551 11.68 10.32 -16.68
CA ILE A 551 11.31 11.62 -16.11
C ILE A 551 12.27 12.72 -16.58
N ALA A 552 13.57 12.46 -16.70
CA ALA A 552 14.55 13.42 -17.21
C ALA A 552 14.40 13.64 -18.72
N GLY A 553 13.99 12.60 -19.46
CA GLY A 553 13.92 12.58 -20.92
C GLY A 553 15.29 12.37 -21.57
N ASN A 554 16.22 11.77 -20.83
CA ASN A 554 17.57 11.44 -21.29
C ASN A 554 18.13 10.27 -20.47
N GLU A 555 19.21 9.66 -20.94
CA GLU A 555 19.82 8.47 -20.33
C GLU A 555 21.07 8.79 -19.49
N ASP A 556 21.33 10.05 -19.11
CA ASP A 556 22.58 10.41 -18.43
C ASP A 556 22.72 9.72 -17.07
N ILE A 557 21.61 9.44 -16.38
CA ILE A 557 21.63 8.68 -15.13
C ILE A 557 22.17 7.25 -15.28
N LEU A 558 22.11 6.67 -16.49
CA LEU A 558 22.68 5.35 -16.80
C LEU A 558 24.17 5.43 -17.15
N LYS A 559 24.70 6.64 -17.43
CA LYS A 559 26.08 6.84 -17.85
C LYS A 559 27.01 6.93 -16.65
N VAL A 560 28.15 6.23 -16.76
CA VAL A 560 29.23 6.26 -15.76
C VAL A 560 29.80 7.67 -15.59
N SER A 561 29.81 8.49 -16.64
CA SER A 561 30.30 9.87 -16.60
C SER A 561 29.53 10.73 -15.58
N PHE A 562 28.20 10.62 -15.57
CA PHE A 562 27.35 11.34 -14.62
C PHE A 562 27.52 10.80 -13.19
N ARG A 563 27.50 9.47 -13.02
CA ARG A 563 27.63 8.83 -11.70
C ARG A 563 29.01 9.03 -11.04
N LYS A 564 30.05 9.30 -11.83
CA LYS A 564 31.40 9.58 -11.31
C LYS A 564 31.58 11.01 -10.80
N GLU A 565 30.68 11.93 -11.16
CA GLU A 565 30.73 13.32 -10.68
C GLU A 565 30.71 13.36 -9.14
N GLU A 566 31.59 14.19 -8.57
CA GLU A 566 31.73 14.33 -7.12
C GLU A 566 30.42 14.78 -6.45
N ALA A 567 29.69 15.68 -7.13
CA ALA A 567 28.37 16.13 -6.71
C ALA A 567 27.38 14.97 -6.62
N PHE A 568 27.37 14.08 -7.60
CA PHE A 568 26.47 12.94 -7.61
C PHE A 568 26.77 11.99 -6.44
N LYS A 569 28.03 11.61 -6.24
CA LYS A 569 28.46 10.74 -5.13
C LYS A 569 28.18 11.32 -3.75
N SER A 570 28.29 12.64 -3.63
CA SER A 570 28.07 13.34 -2.36
C SER A 570 26.59 13.35 -1.97
N LEU A 571 25.71 13.56 -2.96
CA LEU A 571 24.26 13.75 -2.75
C LEU A 571 23.46 12.45 -2.85
N PHE A 572 23.94 11.49 -3.63
CA PHE A 572 23.21 10.28 -4.01
C PHE A 572 24.07 9.03 -3.84
N GLN A 573 23.40 7.90 -3.69
CA GLN A 573 23.98 6.57 -3.73
C GLN A 573 23.21 5.70 -4.72
N VAL A 574 23.90 4.78 -5.37
CA VAL A 574 23.29 3.79 -6.25
C VAL A 574 23.13 2.49 -5.46
N GLY A 575 21.90 2.01 -5.33
CA GLY A 575 21.56 0.72 -4.73
C GLY A 575 21.97 -0.45 -5.64
N ALA A 576 21.97 -1.66 -5.08
CA ALA A 576 22.28 -2.88 -5.83
C ALA A 576 21.27 -3.15 -6.97
N ASP A 577 20.02 -2.72 -6.79
CA ASP A 577 18.91 -2.74 -7.75
C ASP A 577 18.95 -1.58 -8.76
N ASN A 578 20.06 -0.82 -8.80
CA ASN A 578 20.19 0.37 -9.65
C ASN A 578 19.20 1.50 -9.29
N SER A 579 18.61 1.47 -8.09
CA SER A 579 17.85 2.59 -7.53
C SER A 579 18.79 3.71 -7.06
N ILE A 580 18.29 4.94 -7.11
CA ILE A 580 19.00 6.11 -6.63
C ILE A 580 18.45 6.49 -5.26
N VAL A 581 19.27 6.29 -4.24
CA VAL A 581 18.96 6.72 -2.87
C VAL A 581 19.52 8.12 -2.67
N SER A 582 18.62 9.06 -2.45
CA SER A 582 18.98 10.40 -1.99
C SER A 582 19.33 10.34 -0.53
N LYS A 583 20.42 11.01 -0.15
CA LYS A 583 20.85 11.10 1.24
C LYS A 583 20.04 12.15 2.00
N SER A 584 19.55 13.20 1.33
CA SER A 584 18.72 14.22 1.96
C SER A 584 17.69 14.84 1.00
N SER A 585 16.42 14.60 1.33
CA SER A 585 15.29 15.15 0.59
C SER A 585 15.04 16.63 0.87
N ILE A 586 15.42 17.11 2.05
CA ILE A 586 15.42 18.55 2.35
C ILE A 586 16.46 19.28 1.51
N LEU A 587 17.61 18.63 1.26
CA LEU A 587 18.64 19.18 0.39
C LEU A 587 18.17 19.21 -1.07
N CYS A 588 17.50 18.16 -1.56
CA CYS A 588 16.87 18.18 -2.89
C CYS A 588 15.89 19.35 -3.05
N LEU A 589 15.02 19.58 -2.07
CA LEU A 589 14.10 20.72 -2.06
C LEU A 589 14.86 22.06 -2.04
N PHE A 590 15.89 22.16 -1.19
CA PHE A 590 16.74 23.33 -1.10
C PHE A 590 17.43 23.63 -2.44
N ILE A 591 17.90 22.60 -3.15
CA ILE A 591 18.56 22.72 -4.45
C ILE A 591 17.60 23.30 -5.48
N VAL A 592 16.39 22.75 -5.56
CA VAL A 592 15.34 23.23 -6.47
C VAL A 592 15.01 24.70 -6.18
N ASN A 593 14.85 25.06 -4.91
CA ASN A 593 14.42 26.40 -4.51
C ASN A 593 15.50 27.49 -4.64
N ASN A 594 16.80 27.14 -4.60
CA ASN A 594 17.88 28.13 -4.52
C ASN A 594 18.83 28.16 -5.73
N TYR A 595 18.98 27.05 -6.48
CA TYR A 595 19.95 26.97 -7.58
C TYR A 595 19.32 26.84 -8.96
N LEU A 596 18.02 26.54 -9.03
CA LEU A 596 17.28 26.51 -10.28
C LEU A 596 16.46 27.78 -10.43
N SER A 597 16.39 28.34 -11.64
CA SER A 597 15.53 29.49 -11.89
C SER A 597 14.06 29.06 -11.90
N GLU A 598 13.19 29.97 -11.48
CA GLU A 598 11.73 29.74 -11.45
C GLU A 598 11.20 29.34 -12.83
N SER A 599 11.67 30.00 -13.90
CA SER A 599 11.32 29.65 -15.29
C SER A 599 11.72 28.22 -15.64
N TYR A 600 12.92 27.78 -15.23
CA TYR A 600 13.42 26.45 -15.51
C TYR A 600 12.59 25.39 -14.78
N VAL A 601 12.23 25.61 -13.52
CA VAL A 601 11.39 24.68 -12.74
C VAL A 601 10.01 24.56 -13.39
N VAL A 602 9.37 25.68 -13.76
CA VAL A 602 8.07 25.68 -14.45
C VAL A 602 8.15 24.92 -15.78
N GLU A 603 9.10 25.27 -16.65
CA GLU A 603 9.27 24.64 -17.96
C GLU A 603 9.56 23.14 -17.84
N SER A 604 10.46 22.76 -16.94
CA SER A 604 10.83 21.35 -16.72
C SER A 604 9.66 20.55 -16.16
N CYS A 605 8.91 21.07 -15.18
CA CYS A 605 7.70 20.39 -14.69
C CYS A 605 6.64 20.24 -15.79
N LEU A 606 6.46 21.23 -16.67
CA LEU A 606 5.53 21.13 -17.79
C LEU A 606 6.00 20.13 -18.86
N GLU A 607 7.30 20.08 -19.15
CA GLU A 607 7.90 19.09 -20.05
C GLU A 607 7.69 17.67 -19.52
N ILE A 608 7.96 17.46 -18.22
CA ILE A 608 7.72 16.20 -17.52
C ILE A 608 6.24 15.83 -17.59
N MET A 609 5.33 16.75 -17.25
CA MET A 609 3.89 16.50 -17.29
C MET A 609 3.44 16.07 -18.68
N LYS A 610 3.91 16.73 -19.74
CA LYS A 610 3.60 16.38 -21.12
C LYS A 610 4.11 14.98 -21.49
N ARG A 611 5.29 14.61 -21.02
CA ARG A 611 5.90 13.31 -21.32
C ARG A 611 5.19 12.15 -20.63
N ILE A 612 4.71 12.36 -19.40
CA ILE A 612 4.06 11.31 -18.60
C ILE A 612 2.53 11.32 -18.72
N ASP A 613 1.93 12.32 -19.39
CA ASP A 613 0.50 12.38 -19.69
C ASP A 613 0.14 11.15 -20.55
N ASN A 614 -0.66 10.23 -20.00
CA ASN A 614 -1.06 8.92 -20.55
C ASN A 614 -0.17 7.70 -20.19
N SER A 615 0.84 7.82 -19.34
CA SER A 615 1.55 6.63 -18.87
C SER A 615 0.66 5.75 -17.97
N SER A 616 0.68 4.43 -18.23
CA SER A 616 0.01 3.42 -17.40
C SER A 616 0.83 3.04 -16.15
N LEU A 617 2.11 3.40 -16.09
CA LEU A 617 3.01 3.04 -15.00
C LEU A 617 2.61 3.73 -13.69
N GLY A 618 2.52 2.95 -12.61
CA GLY A 618 2.02 3.41 -11.31
C GLY A 618 2.84 4.58 -10.71
N HIS A 619 4.18 4.50 -10.77
CA HIS A 619 5.06 5.54 -10.24
C HIS A 619 4.95 6.87 -11.01
N LEU A 620 4.81 6.83 -12.35
CA LEU A 620 4.57 8.04 -13.16
C LEU A 620 3.19 8.65 -12.89
N ARG A 621 2.17 7.82 -12.64
CA ARG A 621 0.85 8.29 -12.19
C ARG A 621 0.93 9.00 -10.82
N LYS A 622 1.74 8.50 -9.87
CA LYS A 622 2.01 9.18 -8.58
C LYS A 622 2.61 10.56 -8.83
N LEU A 623 3.67 10.65 -9.63
CA LEU A 623 4.32 11.93 -9.97
C LEU A 623 3.35 12.91 -10.66
N HIS A 624 2.60 12.45 -11.66
CA HIS A 624 1.60 13.24 -12.37
C HIS A 624 0.54 13.81 -11.42
N SER A 625 0.05 13.01 -10.47
CA SER A 625 -0.88 13.47 -9.44
C SER A 625 -0.27 14.55 -8.53
N LYS A 626 0.98 14.36 -8.11
CA LYS A 626 1.68 15.31 -7.24
C LYS A 626 1.89 16.66 -7.94
N LEU A 627 2.32 16.66 -9.20
CA LEU A 627 2.55 17.87 -10.01
C LEU A 627 1.26 18.63 -10.38
N ARG A 628 0.09 17.97 -10.38
CA ARG A 628 -1.20 18.67 -10.56
C ARG A 628 -1.69 19.41 -9.32
N THR A 629 -1.07 19.19 -8.17
CA THR A 629 -1.53 19.70 -6.87
C THR A 629 -0.82 21.00 -6.52
N PHE A 630 -1.58 22.07 -6.25
CA PHE A 630 -1.07 23.40 -5.96
C PHE A 630 -0.02 23.42 -4.86
N HIS A 631 -0.32 22.83 -3.70
CA HIS A 631 0.60 22.85 -2.56
C HIS A 631 1.95 22.19 -2.87
N ASN A 632 1.97 21.16 -3.73
CA ASN A 632 3.23 20.50 -4.12
C ASN A 632 4.05 21.36 -5.06
N VAL A 633 3.42 22.06 -6.01
CA VAL A 633 4.10 22.99 -6.92
C VAL A 633 4.58 24.23 -6.17
N GLU A 634 3.78 24.74 -5.22
CA GLU A 634 4.14 25.83 -4.32
C GLU A 634 5.40 25.51 -3.51
N LYS A 635 5.60 24.26 -3.07
CA LYS A 635 6.84 23.83 -2.40
C LYS A 635 8.09 24.00 -3.27
N LEU A 636 7.98 23.73 -4.57
CA LEU A 636 9.09 23.84 -5.53
C LEU A 636 9.37 25.28 -5.97
N ILE A 637 8.37 26.16 -5.86
CA ILE A 637 8.45 27.55 -6.31
C ILE A 637 7.79 28.46 -5.26
N PRO A 638 8.39 28.59 -4.06
CA PRO A 638 7.76 29.25 -2.93
C PRO A 638 7.59 30.76 -3.17
N GLN A 639 6.37 31.27 -2.92
CA GLN A 639 6.04 32.71 -2.88
C GLN A 639 6.24 33.47 -4.21
N LYS A 640 6.11 32.80 -5.37
CA LYS A 640 6.26 33.42 -6.70
C LYS A 640 4.96 33.36 -7.51
N GLN A 641 4.11 34.35 -7.28
CA GLN A 641 2.75 34.39 -7.80
C GLN A 641 2.68 34.20 -9.33
N ASN A 642 3.51 34.92 -10.07
CA ASN A 642 3.53 34.87 -11.53
C ASN A 642 3.95 33.48 -12.06
N ALA A 643 4.98 32.86 -11.48
CA ALA A 643 5.47 31.55 -11.91
C ALA A 643 4.43 30.45 -11.64
N LEU A 644 3.80 30.48 -10.47
CA LEU A 644 2.73 29.55 -10.09
C LEU A 644 1.49 29.72 -11.00
N ASN A 645 1.05 30.95 -11.25
CA ASN A 645 -0.05 31.20 -12.19
C ASN A 645 0.29 30.70 -13.60
N ASN A 646 1.48 31.03 -14.10
CA ASN A 646 1.94 30.57 -15.41
C ASN A 646 1.95 29.04 -15.50
N TYR A 647 2.43 28.35 -14.47
CA TYR A 647 2.41 26.89 -14.43
C TYR A 647 0.99 26.34 -14.67
N PHE A 648 0.00 26.78 -13.90
CA PHE A 648 -1.37 26.28 -14.06
C PHE A 648 -2.01 26.67 -15.40
N VAL A 649 -1.73 27.88 -15.92
CA VAL A 649 -2.18 28.31 -17.25
C VAL A 649 -1.64 27.39 -18.34
N HIS A 650 -0.35 27.07 -18.30
CA HIS A 650 0.30 26.23 -19.30
C HIS A 650 0.01 24.74 -19.08
N LEU A 651 -0.31 24.32 -17.85
CA LEU A 651 -0.65 22.94 -17.54
C LEU A 651 -1.89 22.47 -18.31
N LYS A 652 -2.99 23.25 -18.32
CA LYS A 652 -4.20 22.95 -19.13
C LYS A 652 -4.00 23.07 -20.64
N ARG A 653 -2.89 23.66 -21.09
CA ARG A 653 -2.52 23.75 -22.51
C ARG A 653 -1.77 22.50 -22.95
N ASN A 654 -0.89 21.97 -22.09
CA ASN A 654 -0.16 20.74 -22.34
C ASN A 654 -1.03 19.48 -22.13
N CYS A 655 -1.85 19.46 -21.08
CA CYS A 655 -2.74 18.35 -20.74
C CYS A 655 -4.20 18.78 -20.96
N ILE A 656 -4.71 18.61 -22.17
CA ILE A 656 -6.00 19.22 -22.62
C ILE A 656 -7.19 18.69 -21.81
N TRP A 657 -7.16 17.43 -21.41
CA TRP A 657 -8.24 16.79 -20.64
C TRP A 657 -8.46 17.44 -19.25
N LEU A 658 -7.48 18.16 -18.71
CA LEU A 658 -7.62 18.87 -17.43
C LEU A 658 -8.65 20.01 -17.49
N ARG A 659 -8.96 20.53 -18.69
CA ARG A 659 -9.94 21.62 -18.87
C ARG A 659 -11.34 21.23 -18.40
N GLU A 660 -11.66 19.95 -18.42
CA GLU A 660 -12.95 19.41 -17.98
C GLU A 660 -12.86 18.67 -16.64
N HIS A 661 -11.70 18.71 -15.98
CA HIS A 661 -11.47 17.97 -14.75
C HIS A 661 -11.75 18.84 -13.50
N PRO A 662 -12.70 18.46 -12.62
CA PRO A 662 -13.06 19.30 -11.46
C PRO A 662 -11.89 19.60 -10.54
N HIS A 663 -11.09 18.60 -10.18
CA HIS A 663 -9.93 18.76 -9.29
C HIS A 663 -8.90 19.78 -9.81
N TYR A 664 -8.69 19.88 -11.13
CA TYR A 664 -7.72 20.86 -11.67
C TYR A 664 -8.18 22.30 -11.35
N TRP A 665 -9.47 22.58 -11.53
CA TRP A 665 -10.04 23.90 -11.24
C TRP A 665 -10.01 24.24 -9.75
N VAL A 666 -10.15 23.25 -8.86
CA VAL A 666 -9.93 23.45 -7.41
C VAL A 666 -8.48 23.85 -7.14
N GLN A 667 -7.51 23.11 -7.70
CA GLN A 667 -6.09 23.42 -7.51
C GLN A 667 -5.73 24.81 -8.07
N TYR A 668 -6.33 25.19 -9.20
CA TYR A 668 -6.12 26.52 -9.76
C TYR A 668 -6.80 27.63 -8.92
N ALA A 669 -7.97 27.36 -8.35
CA ALA A 669 -8.59 28.26 -7.37
C ALA A 669 -7.73 28.45 -6.13
N MET A 670 -7.13 27.38 -5.59
CA MET A 670 -6.20 27.46 -4.46
C MET A 670 -4.99 28.36 -4.77
N CYS A 671 -4.50 28.30 -6.00
CA CYS A 671 -3.45 29.20 -6.49
C CYS A 671 -3.90 30.67 -6.44
N ARG A 672 -5.07 31.01 -7.00
CA ARG A 672 -5.61 32.39 -6.94
C ARG A 672 -5.88 32.86 -5.51
N LEU A 673 -6.43 32.00 -4.65
CA LEU A 673 -6.66 32.29 -3.23
C LEU A 673 -5.35 32.60 -2.49
N SER A 674 -4.25 31.92 -2.82
CA SER A 674 -2.94 32.20 -2.21
C SER A 674 -2.41 33.61 -2.53
N PHE A 675 -2.91 34.24 -3.60
CA PHE A 675 -2.56 35.60 -4.01
C PHE A 675 -3.56 36.65 -3.52
N GLY A 676 -4.62 36.23 -2.83
CA GLY A 676 -5.73 37.11 -2.42
C GLY A 676 -6.71 37.44 -3.55
N ASP A 677 -6.60 36.80 -4.72
CA ASP A 677 -7.57 37.00 -5.80
C ASP A 677 -8.79 36.11 -5.63
N ILE A 678 -9.75 36.65 -4.90
CA ILE A 678 -11.02 36.02 -4.59
C ILE A 678 -11.94 35.93 -5.82
N VAL A 679 -11.82 36.86 -6.78
CA VAL A 679 -12.73 36.95 -7.93
C VAL A 679 -12.48 35.81 -8.90
N GLU A 680 -11.25 35.66 -9.41
CA GLU A 680 -10.95 34.54 -10.31
C GLU A 680 -11.03 33.19 -9.59
N ALA A 681 -10.70 33.14 -8.30
CA ALA A 681 -10.88 31.93 -7.50
C ALA A 681 -12.35 31.46 -7.50
N GLN A 682 -13.30 32.39 -7.34
CA GLN A 682 -14.74 32.06 -7.37
C GLN A 682 -15.16 31.54 -8.76
N GLU A 683 -14.63 32.10 -9.85
CA GLU A 683 -14.90 31.61 -11.21
C GLU A 683 -14.38 30.18 -11.42
N HIS A 684 -13.18 29.89 -10.91
CA HIS A 684 -12.58 28.56 -10.97
C HIS A 684 -13.35 27.54 -10.14
N LEU A 685 -13.75 27.86 -8.90
CA LEU A 685 -14.58 26.98 -8.07
C LEU A 685 -15.96 26.75 -8.71
N SER A 686 -16.58 27.79 -9.27
CA SER A 686 -17.85 27.67 -10.01
C SER A 686 -17.72 26.72 -11.21
N SER A 687 -16.59 26.79 -11.92
CA SER A 687 -16.28 25.86 -13.00
C SER A 687 -16.10 24.43 -12.47
N ALA A 688 -15.40 24.26 -11.34
CA ALA A 688 -15.23 22.96 -10.70
C ALA A 688 -16.57 22.29 -10.36
N TYR A 689 -17.52 23.02 -9.76
CA TYR A 689 -18.88 22.52 -9.48
C TYR A 689 -19.61 22.10 -10.76
N ARG A 690 -19.57 22.92 -11.82
CA ARG A 690 -20.21 22.60 -13.11
C ARG A 690 -19.64 21.34 -13.75
N PHE A 691 -18.33 21.13 -13.68
CA PHE A 691 -17.71 19.92 -14.20
C PHE A 691 -17.98 18.70 -13.30
N ALA A 692 -18.09 18.87 -11.99
CA ALA A 692 -18.45 17.80 -11.06
C ALA A 692 -19.87 17.28 -11.36
N GLN A 693 -20.83 18.17 -11.62
CA GLN A 693 -22.21 17.82 -11.98
C GLN A 693 -22.32 17.04 -13.30
N LYS A 694 -21.40 17.27 -14.24
CA LYS A 694 -21.40 16.57 -15.54
C LYS A 694 -20.87 15.14 -15.48
N LYS A 695 -20.25 14.72 -14.37
CA LYS A 695 -19.70 13.36 -14.21
C LYS A 695 -20.82 12.38 -13.86
N SER A 696 -20.95 11.32 -14.67
CA SER A 696 -22.01 10.30 -14.57
C SER A 696 -22.04 9.51 -13.25
N ASN A 697 -20.94 9.48 -12.50
CA ASN A 697 -20.75 8.58 -11.35
C ASN A 697 -20.81 9.30 -9.98
N GLY A 698 -21.43 10.48 -9.88
CA GLY A 698 -21.57 11.20 -8.61
C GLY A 698 -20.23 11.64 -8.02
N TYR A 699 -19.62 12.68 -8.61
CA TYR A 699 -18.34 13.20 -8.14
C TYR A 699 -18.46 13.84 -6.74
N ARG A 700 -17.60 13.44 -5.79
CA ARG A 700 -17.57 14.01 -4.43
C ARG A 700 -17.05 15.45 -4.42
N THR A 701 -17.81 16.38 -3.87
CA THR A 701 -17.51 17.82 -3.90
C THR A 701 -16.76 18.35 -2.69
N GLU A 702 -16.46 17.52 -1.70
CA GLU A 702 -15.85 17.89 -0.40
C GLU A 702 -14.62 18.82 -0.54
N HIS A 703 -13.71 18.52 -1.47
CA HIS A 703 -12.54 19.37 -1.72
C HIS A 703 -12.90 20.74 -2.33
N ILE A 704 -13.95 20.80 -3.15
CA ILE A 704 -14.48 22.06 -3.69
C ILE A 704 -15.12 22.86 -2.55
N ASP A 705 -15.96 22.20 -1.74
CA ASP A 705 -16.69 22.80 -0.62
C ASP A 705 -15.74 23.37 0.43
N THR A 706 -14.65 22.66 0.74
CA THR A 706 -13.59 23.13 1.65
C THR A 706 -12.95 24.44 1.17
N GLN A 707 -12.58 24.52 -0.12
CA GLN A 707 -11.96 25.74 -0.67
C GLN A 707 -12.98 26.86 -0.89
N GLN A 708 -14.25 26.52 -1.16
CA GLN A 708 -15.34 27.49 -1.24
C GLN A 708 -15.64 28.11 0.13
N ALA A 709 -15.60 27.33 1.21
CA ALA A 709 -15.70 27.85 2.58
C ALA A 709 -14.53 28.80 2.90
N ARG A 710 -13.30 28.42 2.55
CA ARG A 710 -12.12 29.30 2.68
C ARG A 710 -12.31 30.63 1.94
N LEU A 711 -12.79 30.59 0.70
CA LEU A 711 -13.05 31.78 -0.10
C LEU A 711 -14.09 32.68 0.59
N TYR A 712 -15.17 32.11 1.11
CA TYR A 712 -16.18 32.87 1.85
C TYR A 712 -15.66 33.49 3.14
N LEU A 713 -14.77 32.82 3.88
CA LEU A 713 -14.09 33.43 5.03
C LEU A 713 -13.23 34.64 4.60
N MET A 714 -12.48 34.51 3.49
CA MET A 714 -11.71 35.63 2.94
C MET A 714 -12.59 36.81 2.50
N GLN A 715 -13.73 36.54 1.86
CA GLN A 715 -14.72 37.57 1.49
C GLN A 715 -15.31 38.27 2.72
N SER A 716 -15.58 37.52 3.78
CA SER A 716 -16.07 38.07 5.06
C SER A 716 -15.06 39.06 5.65
N VAL A 717 -13.77 38.69 5.66
CA VAL A 717 -12.66 39.54 6.13
C VAL A 717 -12.52 40.78 5.25
N GLU A 718 -12.46 40.64 3.92
CA GLU A 718 -12.31 41.76 2.98
C GLU A 718 -13.44 42.80 3.12
N LEU A 719 -14.70 42.34 3.21
CA LEU A 719 -15.86 43.20 3.36
C LEU A 719 -15.98 43.82 4.75
N SER A 720 -15.32 43.26 5.76
CA SER A 720 -15.31 43.81 7.13
C SER A 720 -14.66 45.20 7.20
N ASN A 721 -13.80 45.53 6.23
CA ASN A 721 -13.16 46.85 6.10
C ASN A 721 -14.16 47.96 5.75
N ASN A 722 -15.34 47.61 5.23
CA ASN A 722 -16.39 48.56 4.93
C ASN A 722 -17.50 48.50 6.00
N ALA A 723 -17.58 49.52 6.86
CA ALA A 723 -18.54 49.59 7.97
C ALA A 723 -20.02 49.47 7.54
N LYS A 724 -20.35 49.77 6.27
CA LYS A 724 -21.71 49.64 5.72
C LYS A 724 -22.04 48.21 5.24
N ALA A 725 -21.04 47.34 5.12
CA ALA A 725 -21.17 45.97 4.60
C ALA A 725 -21.10 44.89 5.68
N SER A 726 -21.13 45.23 6.98
CA SER A 726 -20.98 44.26 8.08
C SER A 726 -22.02 43.14 8.08
N SER A 727 -23.25 43.41 7.61
CA SER A 727 -24.28 42.38 7.45
C SER A 727 -23.94 41.38 6.33
N GLN A 728 -23.42 41.89 5.21
CA GLN A 728 -23.03 41.08 4.05
C GLN A 728 -21.76 40.27 4.35
N ALA A 729 -20.80 40.86 5.08
CA ALA A 729 -19.62 40.16 5.58
C ALA A 729 -20.04 38.94 6.44
N PHE A 730 -20.99 39.13 7.37
CA PHE A 730 -21.50 38.03 8.16
C PHE A 730 -22.21 36.95 7.33
N GLU A 731 -22.93 37.31 6.26
CA GLU A 731 -23.56 36.32 5.37
C GLU A 731 -22.54 35.41 4.69
N TYR A 732 -21.36 35.92 4.35
CA TYR A 732 -20.28 35.08 3.85
C TYR A 732 -19.70 34.16 4.92
N PHE A 733 -19.50 34.66 6.15
CA PHE A 733 -19.12 33.80 7.28
C PHE A 733 -20.14 32.67 7.51
N ASP A 734 -21.44 32.99 7.52
CA ASP A 734 -22.52 32.00 7.72
C ASP A 734 -22.55 30.95 6.60
N LYS A 735 -22.31 31.35 5.34
CA LYS A 735 -22.14 30.42 4.22
C LYS A 735 -20.92 29.51 4.39
N ALA A 736 -19.79 30.08 4.82
CA ALA A 736 -18.58 29.29 5.07
C ALA A 736 -18.82 28.26 6.19
N HIS A 737 -19.41 28.70 7.31
CA HIS A 737 -19.70 27.85 8.47
C HIS A 737 -20.62 26.69 8.09
N LYS A 738 -21.72 26.95 7.36
CA LYS A 738 -22.64 25.90 6.88
C LYS A 738 -21.95 24.86 5.99
N LEU A 739 -21.07 25.30 5.08
CA LEU A 739 -20.28 24.37 4.27
C LEU A 739 -19.36 23.53 5.14
N LEU A 740 -18.63 24.13 6.09
CA LEU A 740 -17.76 23.40 6.99
C LEU A 740 -18.52 22.39 7.88
N CYS A 741 -19.73 22.72 8.34
CA CYS A 741 -20.57 21.77 9.10
C CYS A 741 -21.02 20.56 8.26
N SER A 742 -21.14 20.72 6.94
CA SER A 742 -21.54 19.62 6.03
C SER A 742 -20.40 18.69 5.64
N LEU A 743 -19.15 19.06 5.95
CA LEU A 743 -17.96 18.26 5.66
C LEU A 743 -17.68 17.23 6.75
N GLU A 744 -16.98 16.15 6.37
CA GLU A 744 -16.42 15.19 7.31
C GLU A 744 -15.45 15.88 8.30
N GLU A 745 -15.37 15.33 9.52
CA GLU A 745 -14.52 15.85 10.58
C GLU A 745 -13.05 15.50 10.31
N ASP A 746 -12.37 16.33 9.51
CA ASP A 746 -10.98 16.12 9.10
C ASP A 746 -10.06 17.34 9.32
N ASP A 747 -8.75 17.14 9.21
CA ASP A 747 -7.73 18.19 9.38
C ASP A 747 -7.88 19.33 8.35
N HIS A 748 -8.50 19.08 7.18
CA HIS A 748 -8.73 20.10 6.14
C HIS A 748 -9.83 21.08 6.53
N LYS A 749 -10.91 20.60 7.16
CA LYS A 749 -11.98 21.39 7.76
C LYS A 749 -11.41 22.27 8.87
N TYR A 750 -10.75 21.68 9.87
CA TYR A 750 -10.24 22.42 11.02
C TYR A 750 -9.14 23.42 10.65
N ARG A 751 -8.39 23.18 9.57
CA ARG A 751 -7.48 24.19 9.00
C ARG A 751 -8.20 25.48 8.59
N GLN A 752 -9.42 25.39 8.04
CA GLN A 752 -10.20 26.59 7.68
C GLN A 752 -10.83 27.23 8.92
N VAL A 753 -11.14 26.44 9.95
CA VAL A 753 -11.71 26.95 11.22
C VAL A 753 -10.75 27.90 11.93
N ILE A 754 -9.42 27.73 11.77
CA ILE A 754 -8.42 28.67 12.32
C ILE A 754 -8.66 30.11 11.84
N ASP A 755 -9.15 30.31 10.60
CA ASP A 755 -9.44 31.64 10.08
C ASP A 755 -10.65 32.32 10.76
N TYR A 756 -11.38 31.63 11.66
CA TYR A 756 -12.40 32.24 12.52
C TYR A 756 -11.79 33.31 13.43
N GLU A 757 -10.52 33.17 13.82
CA GLU A 757 -9.79 34.17 14.60
C GLU A 757 -9.70 35.51 13.86
N LYS A 758 -9.38 35.47 12.56
CA LYS A 758 -9.30 36.69 11.74
C LYS A 758 -10.67 37.33 11.58
N VAL A 759 -11.71 36.53 11.36
CA VAL A 759 -13.09 37.03 11.30
C VAL A 759 -13.50 37.64 12.63
N TYR A 760 -13.14 37.01 13.76
CA TYR A 760 -13.43 37.54 15.09
C TYR A 760 -12.78 38.91 15.29
N ASN A 761 -11.47 39.00 15.06
CA ASN A 761 -10.68 40.21 15.26
C ASN A 761 -11.15 41.37 14.38
N GLU A 762 -11.54 41.11 13.12
CA GLU A 762 -11.88 42.18 12.18
C GLU A 762 -13.38 42.54 12.11
N LEU A 763 -14.27 41.56 12.32
CA LEU A 763 -15.71 41.71 12.10
C LEU A 763 -16.54 41.74 13.39
N TYR A 764 -16.16 40.99 14.44
CA TYR A 764 -17.05 40.70 15.58
C TYR A 764 -17.60 41.96 16.24
N GLU A 765 -16.76 42.96 16.52
CA GLU A 765 -17.21 44.19 17.20
C GLU A 765 -18.19 45.02 16.37
N LYS A 766 -18.15 44.89 15.05
CA LYS A 766 -19.02 45.61 14.10
C LYS A 766 -20.40 44.93 13.92
N LEU A 767 -20.59 43.74 14.50
CA LEU A 767 -21.83 42.97 14.35
C LEU A 767 -22.95 43.45 15.27
N LYS A 768 -24.20 43.37 14.77
CA LYS A 768 -25.40 43.57 15.58
C LYS A 768 -25.57 42.42 16.59
N LYS A 769 -26.26 42.67 17.71
CA LYS A 769 -26.48 41.69 18.81
C LYS A 769 -26.90 40.30 18.31
N GLY A 770 -27.89 40.20 17.42
CA GLY A 770 -28.33 38.90 16.89
C GLY A 770 -27.26 38.15 16.10
N LYS A 771 -26.40 38.86 15.35
CA LYS A 771 -25.29 38.27 14.60
C LYS A 771 -24.10 37.89 15.48
N LYS A 772 -23.85 38.65 16.56
CA LYS A 772 -22.86 38.26 17.59
C LYS A 772 -23.24 36.92 18.24
N VAL A 773 -24.52 36.70 18.53
CA VAL A 773 -25.01 35.41 19.08
C VAL A 773 -24.86 34.27 18.07
N GLN A 774 -25.16 34.51 16.79
CA GLN A 774 -24.96 33.50 15.74
C GLN A 774 -23.49 33.13 15.54
N PHE A 775 -22.57 34.10 15.60
CA PHE A 775 -21.13 33.86 15.54
C PHE A 775 -20.67 32.99 16.72
N GLU A 776 -21.10 33.32 17.93
CA GLU A 776 -20.76 32.55 19.13
C GLU A 776 -21.29 31.12 19.08
N TYR A 777 -22.52 30.93 18.57
CA TYR A 777 -23.08 29.60 18.36
C TYR A 777 -22.23 28.78 17.37
N ALA A 778 -21.82 29.39 16.25
CA ALA A 778 -20.95 28.76 15.26
C ALA A 778 -19.59 28.33 15.85
N CYS A 779 -18.98 29.17 16.70
CA CYS A 779 -17.75 28.82 17.41
C CYS A 779 -17.94 27.65 18.38
N ARG A 780 -19.06 27.62 19.12
CA ARG A 780 -19.38 26.50 20.04
C ARG A 780 -19.63 25.20 19.31
N GLU A 781 -20.38 25.23 18.22
CA GLU A 781 -20.68 24.04 17.42
C GLU A 781 -19.39 23.39 16.89
N MET A 782 -18.45 24.19 16.36
CA MET A 782 -17.15 23.70 15.91
C MET A 782 -16.25 23.23 17.06
N LEU A 783 -16.32 23.87 18.23
CA LEU A 783 -15.55 23.46 19.40
C LEU A 783 -16.04 22.11 19.94
N ASP A 784 -17.35 21.93 20.07
CA ASP A 784 -17.96 20.68 20.54
C ASP A 784 -17.66 19.52 19.59
N ALA A 785 -17.74 19.77 18.27
CA ALA A 785 -17.34 18.79 17.25
C ALA A 785 -15.85 18.42 17.37
N GLY A 786 -14.99 19.43 17.55
CA GLY A 786 -13.55 19.23 17.69
C GLY A 786 -13.15 18.49 18.96
N GLN A 787 -13.81 18.76 20.09
CA GLN A 787 -13.58 18.05 21.35
C GLN A 787 -14.00 16.59 21.27
N LYS A 788 -15.16 16.29 20.68
CA LYS A 788 -15.58 14.90 20.42
C LYS A 788 -14.59 14.18 19.54
N LEU A 789 -14.10 14.83 18.47
CA LEU A 789 -13.09 14.23 17.60
C LEU A 789 -11.78 13.99 18.37
N LYS A 790 -11.34 14.93 19.21
CA LYS A 790 -10.13 14.80 20.04
C LYS A 790 -10.20 13.56 20.96
N ASP A 791 -11.36 13.29 21.56
CA ASP A 791 -11.55 12.12 22.43
C ASP A 791 -11.54 10.79 21.65
N LEU A 792 -11.95 10.81 20.37
CA LEU A 792 -11.88 9.67 19.45
C LEU A 792 -10.51 9.54 18.74
N ALA A 793 -9.76 10.63 18.58
CA ALA A 793 -8.59 10.74 17.71
C ALA A 793 -7.28 10.17 18.29
N LEU A 794 -7.33 9.51 19.46
CA LEU A 794 -6.19 8.79 20.03
C LEU A 794 -5.61 7.70 19.11
N GLN A 795 -6.25 7.38 17.98
CA GLN A 795 -5.82 6.28 17.11
C GLN A 795 -5.22 6.65 15.74
N THR A 796 -5.58 7.71 15.00
CA THR A 796 -5.22 7.67 13.55
C THR A 796 -5.09 8.96 12.71
N GLN A 797 -5.27 10.19 13.21
CA GLN A 797 -5.31 11.36 12.31
C GLN A 797 -4.38 12.52 12.70
N ARG A 798 -3.95 13.30 11.70
CA ARG A 798 -3.30 14.60 11.89
C ARG A 798 -4.25 15.47 12.72
N THR A 799 -3.91 15.65 13.99
CA THR A 799 -4.70 16.43 14.95
C THR A 799 -4.14 17.85 15.12
N ARG A 800 -3.16 18.26 14.31
CA ARG A 800 -2.51 19.56 14.48
C ARG A 800 -3.49 20.72 14.29
N PHE A 801 -4.18 20.80 13.15
CA PHE A 801 -5.11 21.91 12.94
C PHE A 801 -6.33 21.77 13.84
N LEU A 802 -6.72 20.55 14.20
CA LEU A 802 -7.72 20.29 15.23
C LEU A 802 -7.33 20.95 16.57
N TYR A 803 -6.17 20.64 17.14
CA TYR A 803 -5.72 21.22 18.41
C TYR A 803 -5.59 22.74 18.36
N ILE A 804 -5.00 23.28 17.29
CA ILE A 804 -4.87 24.74 17.11
C ILE A 804 -6.27 25.36 17.01
N SER A 805 -7.18 24.76 16.26
CA SER A 805 -8.55 25.28 16.13
C SER A 805 -9.32 25.23 17.46
N ILE A 806 -9.14 24.19 18.28
CA ILE A 806 -9.73 24.10 19.62
C ILE A 806 -9.20 25.24 20.50
N ASP A 807 -7.89 25.49 20.49
CA ASP A 807 -7.26 26.56 21.26
C ASP A 807 -7.76 27.96 20.82
N VAL A 808 -7.80 28.20 19.51
CA VAL A 808 -8.33 29.42 18.90
C VAL A 808 -9.80 29.63 19.28
N LEU A 809 -10.65 28.62 19.12
CA LEU A 809 -12.07 28.71 19.44
C LEU A 809 -12.32 28.93 20.93
N THR A 810 -11.52 28.28 21.79
CA THR A 810 -11.59 28.46 23.24
C THR A 810 -11.24 29.90 23.61
N THR A 811 -10.12 30.41 23.07
CA THR A 811 -9.67 31.79 23.29
C THR A 811 -10.71 32.82 22.86
N ILE A 812 -11.32 32.64 21.68
CA ILE A 812 -12.40 33.51 21.19
C ILE A 812 -13.60 33.51 22.15
N LEU A 813 -14.04 32.33 22.59
CA LEU A 813 -15.20 32.21 23.47
C LEU A 813 -14.93 32.79 24.86
N GLU A 814 -13.73 32.60 25.41
CA GLU A 814 -13.31 33.21 26.68
C GLU A 814 -13.26 34.74 26.59
N ASP A 815 -12.72 35.31 25.51
CA ASP A 815 -12.70 36.76 25.30
C ASP A 815 -14.12 37.33 25.18
N ILE A 816 -15.01 36.65 24.43
CA ILE A 816 -16.43 37.03 24.34
C ILE A 816 -17.10 37.00 25.72
N LEU A 817 -16.84 35.97 26.54
CA LEU A 817 -17.40 35.84 27.88
C LEU A 817 -16.86 36.93 28.82
N SER A 818 -15.58 37.28 28.73
CA SER A 818 -14.96 38.33 29.54
C SER A 818 -15.51 39.74 29.25
N LYS A 819 -15.99 39.96 28.02
CA LYS A 819 -16.57 41.23 27.54
C LYS A 819 -18.07 41.34 27.79
N ARG A 820 -18.72 40.30 28.35
CA ARG A 820 -20.14 40.38 28.73
C ARG A 820 -20.26 41.14 30.06
N PRO A 821 -21.13 42.16 30.14
CA PRO A 821 -21.36 42.92 31.35
C PRO A 821 -22.03 42.09 32.45
#